data_AF-A0A291QLE3-F1
#
_entry.id   AF-A0A291QLE3-F1
#
_cell.length_a   1.000
_cell.length_b   1.000
_cell.length_c   1.000
_cell.angle_alpha   90.00
_cell.angle_beta   90.00
_cell.angle_gamma   90.00
#
_symmetry.space_group_name_H-M   'P 1'
#
loop_
_entity.id
_entity.type
_entity.pdbx_description
1 polymer ?
#
loop_
_entity_poly.entity_id
_entity_poly.type
_entity_poly.pdbx_seq_one_letter_code
_entity_poly.pdbx_strand_id
1 'polypeptide(L)'
;MFLRALGGVGLLHQLQSYTEPDEDECWTQEEVEAAAEVLRSDSAATDDDGEDVREDAERLQGLVFSYWHGAAESLHQAQSILASFPWLEDWSQRALWAKEEFLETLRAQVALFVESAGLLVAAAAATMERPRLSGEDPAFAVLGSSEKVSTALNALWRRWQRAAESSWVGSPARSYMSHYLVQDIRSNRKGHDEALAGAARLIDSWEAQARALAASADGKSTQQVSVRLPEATDETARGGRGGLLEGLDSWTQGVVATWVVGADWGRRTLTLDVPALVAERLHAPSSDVACEPPREEVNAIEPSRTPDDRPSSIRPGVFDDTPVFDRQPVTAEHIHALRTFTRSSDELYIVISASGGVEVLPLDVVERRLGQGWSGVLVAGASDLPESLIGTWAQTARSEPEASGSHWTGGCSDAHDLHFGEEFGGTDGERQTLRRTYFDAHRARNLRLLALTRGVHDLRTLDAGRERMLPLAVWEGTLASDRLDLAPFKQPGGDRWHRGSGLPLGPLAVAQIYTTNADPQTDGKGHSPLCRHARERGVAANDDLLTVTDLLARDDFDWCGKCGGYAVRRLTDTQVSFYRAAHRLHAITGQLDRGRSHDDADTVVSQLEELAAWQPIDEEGWYTSDSWRWHEAIRNLKRRVERARRHEIS
;
A
#
# COMPACT_ATOMS: atom_id res chain seq x y z
N MET A 1 4.38 6.53 -12.19
CA MET A 1 5.40 6.06 -11.22
C MET A 1 6.70 6.87 -11.29
N PHE A 2 7.31 7.00 -12.47
CA PHE A 2 8.54 7.80 -12.66
C PHE A 2 8.42 9.24 -12.12
N LEU A 3 7.39 9.99 -12.50
CA LEU A 3 7.18 11.37 -12.02
C LEU A 3 7.00 11.46 -10.49
N ARG A 4 6.46 10.42 -9.86
CA ARG A 4 6.32 10.34 -8.40
C ARG A 4 7.66 10.02 -7.72
N ALA A 5 8.47 9.18 -8.34
CA ALA A 5 9.82 8.90 -7.88
C ALA A 5 10.78 10.08 -8.11
N LEU A 6 10.55 10.90 -9.14
CA LEU A 6 11.36 12.07 -9.47
C LEU A 6 10.92 13.33 -8.69
N GLY A 7 9.62 13.61 -8.61
CA GLY A 7 9.07 14.83 -8.01
C GLY A 7 8.55 14.67 -6.57
N GLY A 8 7.95 15.73 -6.00
CA GLY A 8 7.47 15.74 -4.62
C GLY A 8 8.62 15.56 -3.63
N VAL A 9 8.53 14.59 -2.73
CA VAL A 9 9.60 14.19 -1.78
C VAL A 9 10.55 13.13 -2.39
N GLY A 10 10.48 12.93 -3.71
CA GLY A 10 11.30 11.99 -4.49
C GLY A 10 12.71 12.50 -4.80
N LEU A 11 13.32 11.97 -5.86
CA LEU A 11 14.73 12.18 -6.20
C LEU A 11 15.13 13.66 -6.27
N LEU A 12 14.32 14.54 -6.87
CA LEU A 12 14.66 15.98 -6.96
C LEU A 12 14.76 16.63 -5.58
N HIS A 13 13.80 16.34 -4.69
CA HIS A 13 13.85 16.84 -3.32
C HIS A 13 15.05 16.26 -2.59
N GLN A 14 15.26 14.94 -2.68
CA GLN A 14 16.40 14.31 -2.04
C GLN A 14 17.71 14.92 -2.53
N LEU A 15 17.92 15.09 -3.83
CA LEU A 15 19.12 15.69 -4.42
C LEU A 15 19.33 17.16 -4.02
N GLN A 16 18.28 17.90 -3.62
CA GLN A 16 18.38 19.31 -3.21
C GLN A 16 18.57 19.47 -1.70
N SER A 17 17.94 18.64 -0.88
CA SER A 17 18.08 18.65 0.58
C SER A 17 19.51 18.30 1.01
N TYR A 18 19.99 18.82 2.14
CA TYR A 18 21.30 18.44 2.71
C TYR A 18 22.44 18.45 1.68
N THR A 19 22.57 19.53 0.92
CA THR A 19 23.68 19.75 -0.03
C THR A 19 24.66 20.81 0.48
N GLU A 20 24.15 21.78 1.24
CA GLU A 20 24.89 22.86 1.88
C GLU A 20 24.21 23.17 3.23
N PRO A 21 24.87 23.91 4.15
CA PRO A 21 24.25 24.39 5.38
C PRO A 21 23.02 25.25 5.04
N ASP A 22 21.89 25.02 5.70
CA ASP A 22 20.68 25.84 5.53
C ASP A 22 20.89 27.21 6.18
N GLU A 23 20.54 28.31 5.50
CA GLU A 23 20.82 29.69 5.96
C GLU A 23 20.25 29.98 7.36
N ASP A 24 19.15 29.32 7.73
CA ASP A 24 18.47 29.48 9.02
C ASP A 24 18.99 28.53 10.14
N GLU A 25 19.81 27.53 9.80
CA GLU A 25 20.30 26.49 10.71
C GLU A 25 21.85 26.37 10.71
N CYS A 26 22.55 27.38 10.19
CA CYS A 26 24.01 27.42 10.10
C CYS A 26 24.70 27.52 11.46
N TRP A 27 25.46 26.50 11.84
CA TRP A 27 26.60 26.64 12.75
C TRP A 27 27.91 26.64 11.98
N THR A 28 28.92 27.26 12.56
CA THR A 28 30.28 27.30 12.05
C THR A 28 31.11 26.14 12.60
N GLN A 29 32.20 25.80 11.90
CA GLN A 29 33.17 24.83 12.38
C GLN A 29 33.77 25.23 13.74
N GLU A 30 34.00 26.53 13.96
CA GLU A 30 34.53 27.07 15.21
C GLU A 30 33.56 26.84 16.39
N GLU A 31 32.25 27.01 16.17
CA GLU A 31 31.23 26.75 17.19
C GLU A 31 31.15 25.26 17.56
N VAL A 32 31.29 24.36 16.58
CA VAL A 32 31.33 22.91 16.82
C VAL A 32 32.56 22.52 17.62
N GLU A 33 33.73 23.05 17.27
CA GLU A 33 34.98 22.79 17.99
C GLU A 33 34.91 23.29 19.43
N ALA A 34 34.40 24.51 19.65
CA ALA A 34 34.20 25.08 20.96
C ALA A 34 33.20 24.26 21.80
N ALA A 35 32.05 23.88 21.24
CA ALA A 35 31.08 23.04 21.91
C ALA A 35 31.65 21.66 22.27
N ALA A 36 32.40 21.04 21.36
CA ALA A 36 33.06 19.77 21.64
C ALA A 36 34.11 19.89 22.76
N GLU A 37 34.85 21.00 22.83
CA GLU A 37 35.79 21.27 23.93
C GLU A 37 35.08 21.47 25.28
N VAL A 38 33.95 22.18 25.30
CA VAL A 38 33.09 22.35 26.48
C VAL A 38 32.60 20.99 26.99
N LEU A 39 32.11 20.13 26.10
CA LEU A 39 31.57 18.82 26.49
C LEU A 39 32.65 17.85 26.99
N ARG A 40 33.90 17.99 26.52
CA ARG A 40 35.06 17.21 26.99
C ARG A 40 35.61 17.71 28.34
N SER A 41 35.30 18.95 28.74
CA SER A 41 35.87 19.57 29.93
C SER A 41 34.95 19.39 31.15
N ASP A 42 35.46 18.74 32.20
CA ASP A 42 34.75 18.51 33.47
C ASP A 42 34.55 19.79 34.32
N SER A 43 35.17 20.91 33.93
CA SER A 43 35.30 22.10 34.79
C SER A 43 34.19 23.14 34.64
N ALA A 44 33.27 22.99 33.69
CA ALA A 44 32.30 24.06 33.38
C ALA A 44 31.08 24.11 34.33
N ALA A 45 30.79 23.04 35.10
CA ALA A 45 29.51 22.90 35.80
C ALA A 45 29.46 23.49 37.24
N THR A 46 30.41 24.36 37.62
CA THR A 46 30.45 24.89 39.01
C THR A 46 29.87 26.29 39.19
N ASP A 47 29.60 27.03 38.12
CA ASP A 47 28.98 28.37 38.13
C ASP A 47 27.72 28.38 37.22
N ASP A 48 26.70 29.20 37.56
CA ASP A 48 25.39 29.30 36.87
C ASP A 48 25.53 29.56 35.36
N ASP A 49 26.48 30.41 34.97
CA ASP A 49 26.81 30.71 33.55
C ASP A 49 27.40 29.50 32.79
N GLY A 50 27.94 28.51 33.50
CA GLY A 50 28.57 27.32 32.90
C GLY A 50 27.61 26.17 32.63
N GLU A 51 26.45 26.14 33.31
CA GLU A 51 25.36 25.19 33.02
C GLU A 51 24.68 25.54 31.68
N ASP A 52 24.40 26.83 31.44
CA ASP A 52 23.85 27.33 30.17
C ASP A 52 24.76 27.02 28.97
N VAL A 53 26.07 27.25 29.11
CA VAL A 53 27.06 26.97 28.05
C VAL A 53 27.13 25.47 27.73
N ARG A 54 26.99 24.62 28.74
CA ARG A 54 26.94 23.17 28.54
C ARG A 54 25.64 22.74 27.86
N GLU A 55 24.50 23.28 28.26
CA GLU A 55 23.20 22.97 27.62
C GLU A 55 23.21 23.38 26.14
N ASP A 56 23.75 24.56 25.82
CA ASP A 56 23.89 25.02 24.44
C ASP A 56 24.81 24.11 23.61
N ALA A 57 25.91 23.62 24.20
CA ALA A 57 26.79 22.66 23.55
C ALA A 57 26.13 21.29 23.33
N GLU A 58 25.33 20.80 24.29
CA GLU A 58 24.54 19.56 24.15
C GLU A 58 23.44 19.72 23.09
N ARG A 59 22.80 20.90 23.01
CA ARG A 59 21.82 21.22 21.97
C ARG A 59 22.46 21.24 20.59
N LEU A 60 23.63 21.88 20.45
CA LEU A 60 24.38 21.90 19.19
C LEU A 60 24.83 20.50 18.78
N GLN A 61 25.33 19.68 19.72
CA GLN A 61 25.64 18.27 19.46
C GLN A 61 24.42 17.53 18.89
N GLY A 62 23.25 17.68 19.52
CA GLY A 62 22.01 17.07 19.04
C GLY A 62 21.62 17.50 17.63
N LEU A 63 21.77 18.79 17.31
CA LEU A 63 21.50 19.33 15.97
C LEU A 63 22.45 18.76 14.92
N VAL A 64 23.75 18.74 15.19
CA VAL A 64 24.78 18.21 14.27
C VAL A 64 24.53 16.73 13.96
N PHE A 65 24.23 15.92 14.99
CA PHE A 65 23.86 14.51 14.80
C PHE A 65 22.57 14.35 13.98
N SER A 66 21.54 15.15 14.27
CA SER A 66 20.28 15.12 13.51
C SER A 66 20.51 15.43 12.02
N TYR A 67 21.34 16.42 11.72
CA TYR A 67 21.71 16.78 10.34
C TYR A 67 22.49 15.68 9.64
N TRP A 68 23.47 15.10 10.31
CA TRP A 68 24.24 13.99 9.78
C TRP A 68 23.34 12.77 9.47
N HIS A 69 22.41 12.45 10.38
CA HIS A 69 21.42 11.38 10.15
C HIS A 69 20.50 11.70 8.96
N GLY A 70 19.99 12.93 8.88
CA GLY A 70 19.12 13.38 7.79
C GLY A 70 19.83 13.36 6.43
N ALA A 71 21.09 13.79 6.39
CA ALA A 71 21.91 13.77 5.18
C ALA A 71 22.20 12.34 4.71
N ALA A 72 22.53 11.42 5.62
CA ALA A 72 22.76 10.01 5.31
C ALA A 72 21.49 9.32 4.78
N GLU A 73 20.34 9.56 5.42
CA GLU A 73 19.04 9.07 4.96
C GLU A 73 18.69 9.62 3.57
N SER A 74 18.88 10.92 3.36
CA SER A 74 18.61 11.57 2.08
C SER A 74 19.49 11.01 0.95
N LEU A 75 20.78 10.78 1.21
CA LEU A 75 21.69 10.16 0.25
C LEU A 75 21.31 8.71 -0.04
N HIS A 76 20.97 7.92 0.99
CA HIS A 76 20.47 6.55 0.82
C HIS A 76 19.21 6.52 -0.05
N GLN A 77 18.23 7.40 0.21
CA GLN A 77 17.00 7.47 -0.58
C GLN A 77 17.28 7.86 -2.04
N ALA A 78 18.15 8.85 -2.28
CA ALA A 78 18.54 9.24 -3.62
C ALA A 78 19.21 8.08 -4.39
N GLN A 79 20.21 7.42 -3.78
CA GLN A 79 20.90 6.28 -4.39
C GLN A 79 19.96 5.08 -4.61
N SER A 80 19.03 4.83 -3.69
CA SER A 80 18.01 3.77 -3.83
C SER A 80 17.06 4.01 -4.99
N ILE A 81 16.63 5.27 -5.20
CA ILE A 81 15.81 5.65 -6.37
C ILE A 81 16.64 5.49 -7.65
N LEU A 82 17.89 5.97 -7.67
CA LEU A 82 18.77 5.87 -8.85
C LEU A 82 19.10 4.42 -9.23
N ALA A 83 19.22 3.50 -8.26
CA ALA A 83 19.36 2.08 -8.53
C ALA A 83 18.19 1.53 -9.37
N SER A 84 17.00 2.11 -9.22
CA SER A 84 15.80 1.75 -10.00
C SER A 84 15.74 2.46 -11.36
N PHE A 85 16.41 3.60 -11.52
CA PHE A 85 16.52 4.37 -12.76
C PHE A 85 17.97 4.68 -13.17
N PRO A 86 18.81 3.68 -13.50
CA PRO A 86 20.25 3.86 -13.75
C PRO A 86 20.60 4.82 -14.89
N TRP A 87 19.68 5.08 -15.82
CA TRP A 87 19.87 6.06 -16.89
C TRP A 87 19.91 7.51 -16.40
N LEU A 88 19.55 7.76 -15.13
CA LEU A 88 19.70 9.04 -14.45
C LEU A 88 21.05 9.19 -13.72
N GLU A 89 21.89 8.15 -13.64
CA GLU A 89 23.18 8.18 -12.91
C GLU A 89 24.03 9.37 -13.35
N ASP A 90 24.32 9.49 -14.65
CA ASP A 90 25.16 10.56 -15.21
C ASP A 90 24.60 11.97 -14.92
N TRP A 91 23.27 12.14 -14.94
CA TRP A 91 22.62 13.41 -14.65
C TRP A 91 22.72 13.80 -13.16
N SER A 92 22.53 12.81 -12.28
CA SER A 92 22.53 13.01 -10.83
C SER A 92 23.92 13.07 -10.20
N GLN A 93 24.96 12.62 -10.92
CA GLN A 93 26.31 12.42 -10.38
C GLN A 93 26.87 13.65 -9.68
N ARG A 94 26.72 14.85 -10.27
CA ARG A 94 27.23 16.09 -9.68
C ARG A 94 26.55 16.42 -8.35
N ALA A 95 25.23 16.20 -8.26
CA ALA A 95 24.47 16.46 -7.05
C ALA A 95 24.77 15.42 -5.96
N LEU A 96 24.94 14.15 -6.34
CA LEU A 96 25.37 13.10 -5.40
C LEU A 96 26.76 13.39 -4.83
N TRP A 97 27.71 13.83 -5.66
CA TRP A 97 29.05 14.16 -5.18
C TRP A 97 29.02 15.31 -4.15
N ALA A 98 28.27 16.38 -4.43
CA ALA A 98 28.11 17.48 -3.46
C ALA A 98 27.52 17.00 -2.12
N LYS A 99 26.56 16.07 -2.15
CA LYS A 99 25.99 15.47 -0.94
C LYS A 99 26.98 14.60 -0.19
N GLU A 100 27.75 13.79 -0.89
CA GLU A 100 28.78 12.95 -0.27
C GLU A 100 29.84 13.80 0.42
N GLU A 101 30.25 14.90 -0.21
CA GLU A 101 31.17 15.89 0.37
C GLU A 101 30.58 16.58 1.61
N PHE A 102 29.31 16.98 1.54
CA PHE A 102 28.63 17.61 2.69
C PHE A 102 28.40 16.62 3.83
N LEU A 103 27.99 15.39 3.53
CA LEU A 103 27.82 14.32 4.51
C LEU A 103 29.14 13.99 5.23
N GLU A 104 30.25 13.99 4.49
CA GLU A 104 31.58 13.78 5.04
C GLU A 104 32.02 14.94 5.96
N THR A 105 31.63 16.17 5.60
CA THR A 105 31.85 17.36 6.46
C THR A 105 31.07 17.23 7.78
N LEU A 106 29.79 16.85 7.71
CA LEU A 106 28.96 16.60 8.90
C LEU A 106 29.51 15.43 9.73
N ARG A 107 29.98 14.36 9.09
CA ARG A 107 30.63 13.22 9.78
C ARG A 107 31.86 13.69 10.56
N ALA A 108 32.71 14.51 9.94
CA ALA A 108 33.90 15.05 10.60
C ALA A 108 33.52 15.92 11.82
N GLN A 109 32.44 16.70 11.73
CA GLN A 109 31.90 17.47 12.86
C GLN A 109 31.36 16.58 13.98
N VAL A 110 30.56 15.56 13.64
CA VAL A 110 30.09 14.55 14.59
C VAL A 110 31.26 13.88 15.32
N ALA A 111 32.32 13.52 14.59
CA ALA A 111 33.51 12.89 15.15
C ALA A 111 34.23 13.75 16.20
N LEU A 112 34.11 15.09 16.17
CA LEU A 112 34.70 15.97 17.19
C LEU A 112 34.07 15.80 18.58
N PHE A 113 32.81 15.39 18.63
CA PHE A 113 32.07 15.11 19.86
C PHE A 113 32.28 13.69 20.39
N VAL A 114 32.98 12.84 19.63
CA VAL A 114 33.15 11.42 19.93
C VAL A 114 34.60 11.17 20.38
N GLU A 115 34.76 10.64 21.59
CA GLU A 115 36.07 10.27 22.10
C GLU A 115 36.43 8.85 21.66
N SER A 116 37.42 8.69 20.78
CA SER A 116 37.91 7.37 20.33
C SER A 116 38.36 6.48 21.48
N ALA A 117 39.00 7.07 22.50
CA ALA A 117 39.35 6.37 23.75
C ALA A 117 38.10 5.93 24.52
N GLY A 118 37.04 6.75 24.55
CA GLY A 118 35.75 6.41 25.15
C GLY A 118 35.09 5.21 24.47
N LEU A 119 35.12 5.15 23.13
CA LEU A 119 34.61 4.02 22.35
C LEU A 119 35.37 2.71 22.66
N LEU A 120 36.69 2.77 22.83
CA LEU A 120 37.52 1.63 23.24
C LEU A 120 37.20 1.16 24.67
N VAL A 121 37.00 2.10 25.60
CA VAL A 121 36.61 1.78 26.99
C VAL A 121 35.24 1.12 27.02
N ALA A 122 34.29 1.59 26.20
CA ALA A 122 32.98 0.97 26.07
C ALA A 122 33.06 -0.44 25.46
N ALA A 123 33.92 -0.65 24.46
CA ALA A 123 34.19 -1.99 23.91
C ALA A 123 34.83 -2.92 24.96
N ALA A 124 35.77 -2.40 25.76
CA ALA A 124 36.36 -3.13 26.87
C ALA A 124 35.32 -3.51 27.92
N ALA A 125 34.45 -2.58 28.34
CA ALA A 125 33.38 -2.83 29.31
C ALA A 125 32.43 -3.95 28.86
N ALA A 126 32.18 -4.08 27.55
CA ALA A 126 31.37 -5.14 26.97
C ALA A 126 31.95 -6.54 27.17
N THR A 127 33.29 -6.64 27.18
CA THR A 127 34.02 -7.91 27.31
C THR A 127 34.36 -8.27 28.75
N MET A 128 34.11 -7.36 29.71
CA MET A 128 34.43 -7.60 31.12
C MET A 128 33.58 -8.71 31.71
N GLU A 129 34.25 -9.72 32.28
CA GLU A 129 33.59 -10.73 33.10
C GLU A 129 33.01 -10.10 34.37
N ARG A 130 31.83 -10.60 34.77
CA ARG A 130 31.16 -10.13 35.98
C ARG A 130 32.04 -10.41 37.22
N PRO A 131 32.35 -9.38 38.03
CA PRO A 131 33.18 -9.55 39.22
C PRO A 131 32.46 -10.36 40.30
N ARG A 132 33.23 -11.08 41.12
CA ARG A 132 32.71 -11.78 42.31
C ARG A 132 32.54 -10.78 43.45
N LEU A 133 31.31 -10.31 43.65
CA LEU A 133 30.96 -9.33 44.69
C LEU A 133 30.52 -10.04 45.98
N SER A 134 31.13 -9.68 47.12
CA SER A 134 30.81 -10.26 48.43
C SER A 134 29.59 -9.58 49.06
N GLY A 135 28.63 -10.37 49.52
CA GLY A 135 27.47 -9.88 50.28
C GLY A 135 27.76 -9.56 51.76
N GLU A 136 28.99 -9.82 52.21
CA GLU A 136 29.43 -9.64 53.60
C GLU A 136 30.23 -8.34 53.83
N ASP A 137 30.37 -7.50 52.80
CA ASP A 137 31.07 -6.22 52.94
C ASP A 137 30.29 -5.29 53.90
N PRO A 138 30.93 -4.86 55.02
CA PRO A 138 30.27 -4.03 56.03
C PRO A 138 29.75 -2.69 55.48
N ALA A 139 30.34 -2.17 54.39
CA ALA A 139 29.88 -0.93 53.75
C ALA A 139 28.45 -1.03 53.20
N PHE A 140 27.96 -2.23 52.89
CA PHE A 140 26.64 -2.46 52.29
C PHE A 140 25.61 -3.06 53.26
N ALA A 141 25.94 -3.23 54.54
CA ALA A 141 25.08 -3.84 55.55
C ALA A 141 23.71 -3.14 55.70
N VAL A 142 23.60 -1.86 55.33
CA VAL A 142 22.36 -1.08 55.34
C VAL A 142 21.28 -1.64 54.40
N LEU A 143 21.67 -2.38 53.36
CA LEU A 143 20.77 -2.99 52.36
C LEU A 143 20.06 -4.26 52.89
N GLY A 144 20.49 -4.81 54.03
CA GLY A 144 19.84 -5.94 54.69
C GLY A 144 20.67 -7.23 54.66
N SER A 145 20.04 -8.36 54.29
CA SER A 145 20.71 -9.66 54.27
C SER A 145 21.81 -9.74 53.19
N SER A 146 22.82 -10.58 53.41
CA SER A 146 23.92 -10.82 52.44
C SER A 146 23.41 -11.18 51.04
N GLU A 147 22.29 -11.91 50.94
CA GLU A 147 21.63 -12.23 49.66
C GLU A 147 21.07 -10.98 48.94
N LYS A 148 20.48 -10.04 49.71
CA LYS A 148 19.97 -8.77 49.16
C LYS A 148 21.12 -7.86 48.73
N VAL A 149 22.19 -7.80 49.52
CA VAL A 149 23.42 -7.06 49.17
C VAL A 149 23.99 -7.59 47.85
N SER A 150 24.20 -8.90 47.74
CA SER A 150 24.70 -9.52 46.52
C SER A 150 23.80 -9.23 45.32
N THR A 151 22.48 -9.37 45.48
CA THR A 151 21.52 -9.08 44.39
C THR A 151 21.60 -7.63 43.92
N ALA A 152 21.68 -6.68 44.87
CA ALA A 152 21.76 -5.25 44.57
C ALA A 152 23.09 -4.87 43.89
N LEU A 153 24.22 -5.38 44.38
CA LEU A 153 25.54 -5.17 43.77
C LEU A 153 25.62 -5.76 42.35
N ASN A 154 24.98 -6.91 42.13
CA ASN A 154 24.91 -7.53 40.81
C ASN A 154 23.96 -6.81 39.83
N ALA A 155 22.93 -6.14 40.35
CA ALA A 155 22.10 -5.25 39.55
C ALA A 155 22.86 -3.96 39.20
N LEU A 156 23.63 -3.41 40.15
CA LEU A 156 24.50 -2.25 39.95
C LEU A 156 25.55 -2.53 38.88
N TRP A 157 26.28 -3.65 38.96
CA TRP A 157 27.24 -4.06 37.93
C TRP A 157 26.59 -4.13 36.54
N ARG A 158 25.47 -4.85 36.39
CA ARG A 158 24.79 -4.98 35.09
C ARG A 158 24.32 -3.65 34.54
N ARG A 159 23.85 -2.75 35.41
CA ARG A 159 23.41 -1.42 34.98
C ARG A 159 24.60 -0.56 34.55
N TRP A 160 25.67 -0.56 35.34
CA TRP A 160 26.93 0.10 35.00
C TRP A 160 27.47 -0.42 33.67
N GLN A 161 27.58 -1.74 33.51
CA GLN A 161 28.09 -2.38 32.30
C GLN A 161 27.27 -1.96 31.07
N ARG A 162 25.93 -2.01 31.12
CA ARG A 162 25.09 -1.54 29.99
C ARG A 162 25.27 -0.05 29.68
N ALA A 163 25.33 0.80 30.70
CA ALA A 163 25.52 2.23 30.51
C ALA A 163 26.93 2.56 29.99
N ALA A 164 27.92 1.76 30.40
CA ALA A 164 29.29 1.86 29.94
C ALA A 164 29.46 1.37 28.51
N GLU A 165 28.73 0.32 28.14
CA GLU A 165 28.67 -0.22 26.80
C GLU A 165 28.04 0.79 25.83
N SER A 166 26.90 1.39 26.16
CA SER A 166 26.15 2.23 25.21
C SER A 166 26.72 3.62 24.97
N SER A 167 27.76 4.06 25.70
CA SER A 167 28.19 5.46 25.74
C SER A 167 29.57 5.64 25.11
N TRP A 168 29.72 6.71 24.32
CA TRP A 168 31.00 7.18 23.76
C TRP A 168 31.61 8.34 24.56
N VAL A 169 30.90 8.86 25.57
CA VAL A 169 31.34 9.96 26.44
C VAL A 169 32.08 9.38 27.64
N GLY A 170 33.11 10.07 28.11
CA GLY A 170 33.86 9.71 29.32
C GLY A 170 33.03 9.58 30.61
N SER A 171 33.73 9.20 31.68
CA SER A 171 33.29 8.89 33.06
C SER A 171 32.18 9.76 33.73
N PRO A 172 32.03 11.09 33.50
CA PRO A 172 31.24 11.96 34.39
C PRO A 172 29.75 11.60 34.52
N ALA A 173 29.14 11.09 33.45
CA ALA A 173 27.71 10.73 33.42
C ALA A 173 27.33 9.53 34.31
N ARG A 174 28.32 8.78 34.82
CA ARG A 174 28.11 7.50 35.53
C ARG A 174 28.24 7.62 37.04
N SER A 175 28.67 8.78 37.56
CA SER A 175 28.78 9.09 38.99
C SER A 175 27.43 8.97 39.72
N TYR A 176 26.34 9.37 39.06
CA TYR A 176 24.98 9.28 39.58
C TYR A 176 24.49 7.83 39.80
N MET A 177 25.11 6.84 39.15
CA MET A 177 24.66 5.44 39.22
C MET A 177 24.80 4.84 40.63
N SER A 178 25.70 5.40 41.44
CA SER A 178 25.86 5.05 42.86
C SER A 178 24.56 5.26 43.67
N HIS A 179 23.74 6.25 43.32
CA HIS A 179 22.47 6.55 43.99
C HIS A 179 21.42 5.47 43.80
N TYR A 180 21.48 4.69 42.72
CA TYR A 180 20.52 3.59 42.50
C TYR A 180 20.62 2.48 43.55
N LEU A 181 21.78 2.32 44.19
CA LEU A 181 21.95 1.33 45.24
C LEU A 181 21.19 1.72 46.53
N VAL A 182 21.03 3.04 46.77
CA VAL A 182 20.46 3.60 47.99
C VAL A 182 19.10 4.29 47.78
N GLN A 183 18.53 4.21 46.58
CA GLN A 183 17.30 4.92 46.20
C GLN A 183 16.09 4.61 47.12
N ASP A 184 16.00 3.39 47.65
CA ASP A 184 14.94 2.97 48.58
C ASP A 184 15.31 3.18 50.07
N ILE A 185 16.47 3.77 50.34
CA ILE A 185 16.98 4.04 51.68
C ILE A 185 16.90 5.53 51.96
N ARG A 186 16.30 5.90 53.10
CA ARG A 186 16.29 7.30 53.54
C ARG A 186 17.71 7.78 53.82
N SER A 187 18.07 8.95 53.31
CA SER A 187 19.39 9.57 53.48
C SER A 187 19.83 9.73 54.93
N ASN A 188 18.89 9.83 55.87
CA ASN A 188 19.17 9.94 57.31
C ASN A 188 19.43 8.59 58.01
N ARG A 189 19.39 7.46 57.30
CA ARG A 189 19.64 6.13 57.87
C ARG A 189 21.14 5.89 58.03
N LYS A 190 21.56 5.46 59.22
CA LYS A 190 22.94 5.07 59.50
C LYS A 190 23.44 4.03 58.48
N GLY A 191 24.56 4.33 57.81
CA GLY A 191 25.15 3.48 56.77
C GLY A 191 24.76 3.84 55.32
N HIS A 192 23.87 4.82 55.10
CA HIS A 192 23.51 5.31 53.76
C HIS A 192 24.73 5.86 53.01
N ASP A 193 25.46 6.82 53.61
CA ASP A 193 26.60 7.48 52.95
C ASP A 193 27.80 6.52 52.77
N GLU A 194 27.96 5.57 53.70
CA GLU A 194 28.97 4.51 53.60
C GLU A 194 28.70 3.58 52.40
N ALA A 195 27.44 3.23 52.17
CA ALA A 195 27.02 2.43 51.01
C ALA A 195 27.15 3.21 49.69
N LEU A 196 26.81 4.50 49.67
CA LEU A 196 26.96 5.37 48.50
C LEU A 196 28.45 5.52 48.12
N ALA A 197 29.31 5.83 49.08
CA ALA A 197 30.75 5.92 48.87
C ALA A 197 31.37 4.56 48.48
N GLY A 198 30.85 3.46 49.03
CA GLY A 198 31.23 2.10 48.62
C GLY A 198 30.88 1.80 47.17
N ALA A 199 29.67 2.16 46.75
CA ALA A 199 29.21 2.01 45.36
C ALA A 199 30.05 2.84 44.39
N ALA A 200 30.37 4.08 44.74
CA ALA A 200 31.24 4.95 43.95
C ALA A 200 32.63 4.32 43.75
N ARG A 201 33.28 3.84 44.82
CA ARG A 201 34.58 3.15 44.73
C ARG A 201 34.55 1.91 43.84
N LEU A 202 33.45 1.14 43.88
CA LEU A 202 33.29 -0.02 43.00
C LEU A 202 33.20 0.42 41.53
N ILE A 203 32.37 1.42 41.22
CA ILE A 203 32.24 1.99 39.87
C ILE A 203 33.60 2.50 39.37
N ASP A 204 34.31 3.29 40.17
CA ASP A 204 35.66 3.80 39.84
C ASP A 204 36.64 2.66 39.53
N SER A 205 36.59 1.58 40.32
CA SER A 205 37.45 0.41 40.12
C SER A 205 37.13 -0.34 38.83
N TRP A 206 35.86 -0.37 38.42
CA TRP A 206 35.42 -1.02 37.19
C TRP A 206 35.79 -0.19 35.96
N GLU A 207 35.64 1.14 36.05
CA GLU A 207 36.08 2.04 34.99
C GLU A 207 37.60 2.03 34.82
N ALA A 208 38.37 1.99 35.90
CA ALA A 208 39.83 1.86 35.84
C ALA A 208 40.25 0.55 35.15
N GLN A 209 39.55 -0.56 35.42
CA GLN A 209 39.78 -1.83 34.74
C GLN A 209 39.43 -1.77 33.25
N ALA A 210 38.27 -1.19 32.89
CA ALA A 210 37.89 -1.00 31.50
C ALA A 210 38.91 -0.13 30.72
N ARG A 211 39.40 0.95 31.34
CA ARG A 211 40.46 1.80 30.77
C ARG A 211 41.78 1.05 30.59
N ALA A 212 42.18 0.24 31.57
CA ALA A 212 43.39 -0.57 31.46
C ALA A 212 43.30 -1.62 30.33
N LEU A 213 42.14 -2.26 30.18
CA LEU A 213 41.86 -3.20 29.08
C LEU A 213 41.89 -2.48 27.73
N ALA A 214 41.22 -1.33 27.61
CA ALA A 214 41.25 -0.50 26.41
C ALA A 214 42.67 -0.08 26.02
N ALA A 215 43.46 0.44 26.96
CA ALA A 215 44.85 0.84 26.72
C ALA A 215 45.77 -0.34 26.33
N SER A 216 45.45 -1.56 26.74
CA SER A 216 46.20 -2.77 26.35
C SER A 216 45.85 -3.29 24.95
N ALA A 217 44.73 -2.82 24.41
CA ALA A 217 44.24 -3.10 23.05
C ALA A 217 44.56 -1.96 22.08
N ASP A 218 44.68 -0.73 22.58
CA ASP A 218 45.09 0.45 21.83
C ASP A 218 46.50 0.24 21.23
N GLY A 219 46.63 0.35 19.91
CA GLY A 219 47.88 0.11 19.17
C GLY A 219 48.11 -1.32 18.63
N LYS A 220 47.20 -2.28 18.84
CA LYS A 220 47.23 -3.57 18.13
C LYS A 220 46.37 -3.48 16.86
N SER A 221 46.95 -3.88 15.73
CA SER A 221 46.38 -4.00 14.37
C SER A 221 44.90 -3.59 14.23
N THR A 222 44.62 -2.59 13.39
CA THR A 222 43.25 -2.35 12.94
C THR A 222 42.76 -3.52 12.09
N GLN A 223 41.43 -3.70 12.07
CA GLN A 223 40.73 -4.73 11.32
C GLN A 223 39.63 -4.08 10.49
N GLN A 224 39.56 -4.48 9.22
CA GLN A 224 38.50 -4.03 8.34
C GLN A 224 37.24 -4.87 8.57
N VAL A 225 36.13 -4.20 8.86
CA VAL A 225 34.82 -4.83 9.11
C VAL A 225 33.79 -4.24 8.14
N SER A 226 33.02 -5.10 7.48
CA SER A 226 31.87 -4.67 6.68
C SER A 226 30.60 -4.78 7.51
N VAL A 227 29.89 -3.67 7.63
CA VAL A 227 28.72 -3.52 8.49
C VAL A 227 27.50 -3.22 7.61
N ARG A 228 26.44 -4.01 7.78
CA ARG A 228 25.15 -3.77 7.13
C ARG A 228 24.17 -3.14 8.12
N LEU A 229 23.66 -1.97 7.75
CA LEU A 229 22.69 -1.22 8.54
C LEU A 229 21.30 -1.88 8.45
N PRO A 230 20.49 -1.82 9.52
CA PRO A 230 19.19 -2.48 9.56
C PRO A 230 18.22 -1.92 8.51
N GLU A 231 17.34 -2.80 8.00
CA GLU A 231 16.23 -2.40 7.14
C GLU A 231 15.06 -1.88 7.98
N ALA A 232 14.43 -0.77 7.54
CA ALA A 232 13.23 -0.27 8.19
C ALA A 232 12.08 -1.24 7.91
N THR A 233 11.65 -2.00 8.92
CA THR A 233 10.52 -2.92 8.79
C THR A 233 9.18 -2.17 8.83
N ASP A 234 8.14 -2.70 8.20
CA ASP A 234 6.79 -2.07 8.13
C ASP A 234 6.19 -1.71 9.52
N GLU A 235 6.65 -2.36 10.60
CA GLU A 235 6.24 -2.04 11.98
C GLU A 235 6.86 -0.74 12.50
N THR A 236 8.08 -0.39 12.07
CA THR A 236 8.76 0.88 12.44
C THR A 236 8.13 2.09 11.75
N ALA A 237 7.49 1.91 10.59
CA ALA A 237 6.84 2.98 9.83
C ALA A 237 5.58 3.57 10.51
N ARG A 238 4.94 2.83 11.44
CA ARG A 238 3.79 3.33 12.22
C ARG A 238 4.19 4.06 13.49
N GLY A 239 5.46 3.98 13.88
CA GLY A 239 5.97 4.43 15.18
C GLY A 239 7.06 5.49 15.12
N GLY A 240 7.19 6.26 14.03
CA GLY A 240 7.97 7.52 14.01
C GLY A 240 9.43 7.49 14.51
N ARG A 241 10.07 6.32 14.63
CA ARG A 241 11.47 6.13 15.05
C ARG A 241 12.03 4.93 14.29
N GLY A 242 13.11 5.03 13.51
CA GLY A 242 14.00 6.16 13.21
C GLY A 242 14.64 6.00 11.84
N GLY A 243 15.32 7.05 11.38
CA GLY A 243 16.09 7.04 10.13
C GLY A 243 17.27 6.05 10.13
N LEU A 244 17.93 5.90 8.98
CA LEU A 244 19.01 4.94 8.70
C LEU A 244 20.08 4.82 9.80
N LEU A 245 20.51 5.96 10.36
CA LEU A 245 21.50 6.03 11.44
C LEU A 245 20.88 6.30 12.82
N GLU A 246 19.72 6.96 12.86
CA GLU A 246 18.99 7.26 14.11
C GLU A 246 18.51 5.98 14.81
N GLY A 247 18.29 4.90 14.05
CA GLY A 247 17.93 3.58 14.58
C GLY A 247 19.08 2.84 15.28
N LEU A 248 20.33 3.32 15.19
CA LEU A 248 21.49 2.72 15.84
C LEU A 248 21.66 3.22 17.28
N ASP A 249 22.17 2.38 18.18
CA ASP A 249 22.61 2.86 19.48
C ASP A 249 23.74 3.90 19.37
N SER A 250 23.87 4.73 20.39
CA SER A 250 24.89 5.78 20.42
C SER A 250 26.28 5.20 20.15
N TRP A 251 26.75 4.20 20.89
CA TRP A 251 28.10 3.68 20.69
C TRP A 251 28.37 3.28 19.22
N THR A 252 27.41 2.65 18.55
CA THR A 252 27.53 2.31 17.12
C THR A 252 27.58 3.53 16.20
N GLN A 253 26.75 4.57 16.44
CA GLN A 253 26.84 5.83 15.68
C GLN A 253 28.23 6.47 15.83
N GLY A 254 28.79 6.48 17.05
CA GLY A 254 30.13 7.00 17.32
C GLY A 254 31.24 6.23 16.62
N VAL A 255 31.12 4.89 16.57
CA VAL A 255 32.03 4.01 15.82
C VAL A 255 31.99 4.34 14.32
N VAL A 256 30.80 4.47 13.75
CA VAL A 256 30.61 4.82 12.33
C VAL A 256 31.17 6.21 12.03
N ALA A 257 30.88 7.19 12.88
CA ALA A 257 31.39 8.54 12.71
C ALA A 257 32.93 8.62 12.77
N THR A 258 33.58 7.76 13.58
CA THR A 258 35.03 7.80 13.81
C THR A 258 35.83 7.00 12.78
N TRP A 259 35.36 5.81 12.39
CA TRP A 259 36.19 4.80 11.68
C TRP A 259 35.66 4.35 10.32
N VAL A 260 34.64 5.00 9.76
CA VAL A 260 34.21 4.70 8.39
C VAL A 260 35.28 5.11 7.38
N VAL A 261 35.64 4.17 6.49
CA VAL A 261 36.61 4.37 5.40
C VAL A 261 36.00 4.21 4.02
N GLY A 262 34.79 3.62 3.95
CA GLY A 262 34.01 3.52 2.72
C GLY A 262 32.54 3.28 3.01
N ALA A 263 31.65 3.81 2.17
CA ALA A 263 30.21 3.68 2.35
C ALA A 263 29.52 3.46 1.01
N ASP A 264 28.68 2.42 0.94
CA ASP A 264 27.66 2.22 -0.09
C ASP A 264 26.31 2.48 0.58
N TRP A 265 25.89 3.75 0.59
CA TRP A 265 24.66 4.18 1.24
C TRP A 265 23.44 3.54 0.57
N GLY A 266 23.44 3.38 -0.76
CA GLY A 266 22.37 2.72 -1.52
C GLY A 266 22.13 1.28 -1.06
N ARG A 267 23.20 0.52 -0.78
CA ARG A 267 23.11 -0.86 -0.25
C ARG A 267 23.14 -0.94 1.27
N ARG A 268 23.12 0.19 1.98
CA ARG A 268 23.20 0.25 3.45
C ARG A 268 24.43 -0.48 4.01
N THR A 269 25.54 -0.46 3.27
CA THR A 269 26.76 -1.20 3.62
C THR A 269 27.89 -0.22 3.89
N LEU A 270 28.48 -0.29 5.07
CA LEU A 270 29.60 0.53 5.49
C LEU A 270 30.85 -0.35 5.65
N THR A 271 32.01 0.23 5.37
CA THR A 271 33.32 -0.39 5.60
C THR A 271 34.04 0.43 6.65
N LEU A 272 34.37 -0.21 7.77
CA LEU A 272 35.02 0.42 8.90
C LEU A 272 36.44 -0.15 9.08
N ASP A 273 37.40 0.70 9.44
CA ASP A 273 38.74 0.28 9.85
C ASP A 273 38.90 0.55 11.35
N VAL A 274 38.62 -0.48 12.16
CA VAL A 274 38.45 -0.34 13.61
C VAL A 274 39.50 -1.14 14.39
N PRO A 275 39.83 -0.75 15.63
CA PRO A 275 40.64 -1.57 16.52
C PRO A 275 39.98 -2.93 16.80
N ALA A 276 40.78 -3.98 17.01
CA ALA A 276 40.29 -5.36 17.20
C ALA A 276 39.20 -5.50 18.30
N LEU A 277 39.32 -4.74 19.39
CA LEU A 277 38.34 -4.75 20.48
C LEU A 277 36.97 -4.20 20.06
N VAL A 278 36.95 -3.21 19.16
CA VAL A 278 35.71 -2.67 18.57
C VAL A 278 35.12 -3.68 17.59
N ALA A 279 35.95 -4.34 16.77
CA ALA A 279 35.52 -5.39 15.85
C ALA A 279 34.87 -6.57 16.61
N GLU A 280 35.49 -7.07 17.68
CA GLU A 280 34.94 -8.14 18.52
C GLU A 280 33.55 -7.79 19.05
N ARG A 281 33.37 -6.53 19.47
CA ARG A 281 32.07 -6.05 19.94
C ARG A 281 31.04 -5.91 18.83
N LEU A 282 31.42 -5.42 17.66
CA LEU A 282 30.52 -5.33 16.49
C LEU A 282 30.06 -6.71 16.03
N HIS A 283 30.90 -7.74 16.17
CA HIS A 283 30.53 -9.14 15.90
C HIS A 283 29.71 -9.81 17.02
N ALA A 284 29.53 -9.14 18.17
CA ALA A 284 28.77 -9.72 19.27
C ALA A 284 27.26 -9.80 18.91
N PRO A 285 26.53 -10.82 19.37
CA PRO A 285 25.10 -10.97 19.10
C PRO A 285 24.21 -9.83 19.64
N SER A 286 24.77 -8.98 20.50
CA SER A 286 24.11 -7.81 21.08
C SER A 286 24.28 -6.53 20.26
N SER A 287 24.96 -6.59 19.11
CA SER A 287 25.12 -5.44 18.23
C SER A 287 23.85 -5.19 17.40
N ASP A 288 23.50 -3.92 17.20
CA ASP A 288 22.36 -3.50 16.38
C ASP A 288 22.62 -3.64 14.86
N VAL A 289 23.83 -4.06 14.48
CA VAL A 289 24.25 -4.19 13.08
C VAL A 289 24.72 -5.60 12.74
N ALA A 290 24.50 -6.01 11.49
CA ALA A 290 24.99 -7.28 10.98
C ALA A 290 26.39 -7.09 10.39
N CYS A 291 27.38 -7.81 10.93
CA CYS A 291 28.76 -7.75 10.45
C CYS A 291 29.11 -9.01 9.64
N GLU A 292 29.61 -8.80 8.42
CA GLU A 292 30.16 -9.87 7.58
C GLU A 292 31.70 -9.89 7.71
N PRO A 293 32.35 -11.07 7.74
CA PRO A 293 33.81 -11.13 7.72
C PRO A 293 34.35 -10.53 6.41
N PRO A 294 35.54 -9.89 6.43
CA PRO A 294 36.11 -9.29 5.24
C PRO A 294 36.27 -10.34 4.14
N ARG A 295 35.67 -10.09 2.98
CA ARG A 295 36.01 -10.84 1.76
C ARG A 295 37.48 -10.58 1.49
N GLU A 296 38.33 -11.61 1.58
CA GLU A 296 39.73 -11.53 1.17
C GLU A 296 39.81 -10.85 -0.21
N GLU A 297 40.67 -9.85 -0.31
CA GLU A 297 40.94 -9.14 -1.55
C GLU A 297 41.33 -10.14 -2.66
N VAL A 298 40.35 -10.50 -3.49
CA VAL A 298 40.65 -11.05 -4.80
C VAL A 298 41.09 -9.86 -5.64
N ASN A 299 42.42 -9.74 -5.76
CA ASN A 299 43.13 -8.92 -6.74
C ASN A 299 42.28 -8.56 -7.95
N ALA A 300 42.13 -7.27 -8.21
CA ALA A 300 41.88 -6.66 -9.52
C ALA A 300 41.17 -7.59 -10.52
N ILE A 301 39.90 -7.89 -10.28
CA ILE A 301 39.03 -8.34 -11.36
C ILE A 301 38.64 -7.05 -12.08
N GLU A 302 39.13 -6.89 -13.32
CA GLU A 302 38.53 -6.01 -14.31
C GLU A 302 37.01 -6.02 -14.14
N PRO A 303 36.27 -4.93 -14.36
CA PRO A 303 34.83 -5.01 -14.38
C PRO A 303 34.41 -5.83 -15.61
N SER A 304 34.44 -7.15 -15.50
CA SER A 304 33.61 -8.06 -16.27
C SER A 304 32.19 -7.75 -15.84
N ARG A 305 31.68 -6.65 -16.38
CA ARG A 305 30.26 -6.32 -16.52
C ARG A 305 29.64 -7.45 -17.33
N THR A 306 29.29 -8.55 -16.67
CA THR A 306 28.13 -9.34 -17.09
C THR A 306 26.92 -8.59 -16.53
N PRO A 307 26.09 -7.96 -17.37
CA PRO A 307 25.06 -7.01 -16.96
C PRO A 307 23.77 -7.68 -16.43
N ASP A 308 23.85 -8.82 -15.74
CA ASP A 308 22.68 -9.65 -15.44
C ASP A 308 22.38 -9.88 -13.95
N ASP A 309 23.07 -9.20 -13.03
CA ASP A 309 22.80 -9.32 -11.58
C ASP A 309 22.52 -7.96 -10.89
N ARG A 310 22.19 -6.93 -11.68
CA ARG A 310 21.57 -5.71 -11.14
C ARG A 310 20.06 -5.96 -11.06
N PRO A 311 19.34 -5.50 -10.01
CA PRO A 311 17.88 -5.42 -10.10
C PRO A 311 17.57 -4.68 -11.40
N SER A 312 16.88 -5.35 -12.31
CA SER A 312 16.80 -4.90 -13.69
C SER A 312 16.19 -3.49 -13.75
N SER A 313 17.04 -2.57 -14.22
CA SER A 313 16.77 -1.15 -14.34
C SER A 313 15.42 -0.86 -14.98
N ILE A 314 14.59 0.00 -14.39
CA ILE A 314 13.41 0.53 -15.07
C ILE A 314 13.90 1.49 -16.17
N ARG A 315 13.79 1.05 -17.41
CA ARG A 315 14.13 1.85 -18.59
C ARG A 315 12.97 2.76 -19.00
N PRO A 316 13.26 3.83 -19.77
CA PRO A 316 12.21 4.61 -20.38
C PRO A 316 11.28 3.73 -21.22
N GLY A 317 9.98 4.00 -21.17
CA GLY A 317 8.94 3.23 -21.87
C GLY A 317 8.33 2.07 -21.09
N VAL A 318 8.79 1.76 -19.87
CA VAL A 318 8.19 0.69 -19.04
C VAL A 318 7.00 1.19 -18.22
N PHE A 319 7.15 2.34 -17.54
CA PHE A 319 6.17 2.89 -16.58
C PHE A 319 6.06 4.42 -16.61
N ASP A 320 6.49 5.04 -17.70
CA ASP A 320 6.54 6.49 -17.87
C ASP A 320 5.63 6.97 -19.02
N ASP A 321 5.64 8.28 -19.26
CA ASP A 321 4.78 8.95 -20.24
C ASP A 321 5.31 8.84 -21.68
N THR A 322 6.21 7.89 -21.94
CA THR A 322 6.69 7.60 -23.29
C THR A 322 5.50 7.28 -24.20
N PRO A 323 5.50 7.77 -25.46
CA PRO A 323 4.45 7.45 -26.42
C PRO A 323 4.17 5.94 -26.46
N VAL A 324 2.89 5.56 -26.58
CA VAL A 324 2.48 4.14 -26.48
C VAL A 324 3.24 3.23 -27.44
N PHE A 325 3.62 3.74 -28.62
CA PHE A 325 4.37 2.98 -29.63
C PHE A 325 5.83 2.67 -29.23
N ASP A 326 6.41 3.44 -28.30
CA ASP A 326 7.77 3.28 -27.80
C ASP A 326 7.82 2.50 -26.46
N ARG A 327 6.67 1.99 -25.99
CA ARG A 327 6.59 1.26 -24.72
C ARG A 327 7.23 -0.11 -24.79
N GLN A 328 7.87 -0.49 -23.69
CA GLN A 328 8.57 -1.76 -23.56
C GLN A 328 7.72 -2.79 -22.82
N PRO A 329 7.77 -4.08 -23.22
CA PRO A 329 7.12 -5.14 -22.47
C PRO A 329 7.59 -5.19 -21.02
N VAL A 330 6.65 -5.39 -20.10
CA VAL A 330 6.97 -5.49 -18.67
C VAL A 330 7.52 -6.88 -18.32
N THR A 331 8.38 -6.95 -17.31
CA THR A 331 8.95 -8.20 -16.76
C THR A 331 8.47 -8.41 -15.33
N ALA A 332 8.69 -9.60 -14.75
CA ALA A 332 8.33 -9.86 -13.35
C ALA A 332 9.02 -8.88 -12.38
N GLU A 333 10.27 -8.52 -12.67
CA GLU A 333 11.04 -7.56 -11.87
C GLU A 333 10.47 -6.14 -11.96
N HIS A 334 10.01 -5.72 -13.15
CA HIS A 334 9.28 -4.46 -13.31
C HIS A 334 8.02 -4.43 -12.43
N ILE A 335 7.25 -5.52 -12.37
CA ILE A 335 6.07 -5.62 -11.51
C ILE A 335 6.44 -5.54 -10.02
N HIS A 336 7.53 -6.21 -9.62
CA HIS A 336 8.03 -6.12 -8.25
C HIS A 336 8.40 -4.67 -7.88
N ALA A 337 9.15 -3.98 -8.74
CA ALA A 337 9.51 -2.57 -8.54
C ALA A 337 8.27 -1.67 -8.43
N LEU A 338 7.24 -1.91 -9.27
CA LEU A 338 5.98 -1.16 -9.20
C LEU A 338 5.28 -1.32 -7.84
N ARG A 339 5.32 -2.50 -7.21
CA ARG A 339 4.77 -2.70 -5.85
C ARG A 339 5.56 -1.91 -4.81
N THR A 340 6.88 -1.87 -4.91
CA THR A 340 7.75 -1.13 -3.98
C THR A 340 7.48 0.38 -4.02
N PHE A 341 7.33 0.95 -5.22
CA PHE A 341 7.12 2.40 -5.38
C PHE A 341 5.67 2.85 -5.18
N THR A 342 4.72 1.92 -5.19
CA THR A 342 3.29 2.23 -5.13
C THR A 342 2.64 1.47 -3.97
N ARG A 343 2.65 2.07 -2.77
CA ARG A 343 1.95 1.56 -1.57
C ARG A 343 0.45 1.30 -1.77
N SER A 344 -0.11 1.90 -2.82
CA SER A 344 -1.47 1.75 -3.29
C SER A 344 -1.46 1.28 -4.75
N SER A 345 -0.71 0.22 -5.08
CA SER A 345 -0.71 -0.36 -6.42
C SER A 345 -2.14 -0.40 -6.94
N ASP A 346 -2.41 0.31 -8.04
CA ASP A 346 -3.76 0.38 -8.57
C ASP A 346 -4.28 -1.03 -8.76
N GLU A 347 -5.49 -1.28 -8.31
CA GLU A 347 -6.05 -2.64 -8.33
C GLU A 347 -6.19 -3.17 -9.76
N LEU A 348 -6.23 -2.27 -10.76
CA LEU A 348 -6.43 -2.56 -12.16
C LEU A 348 -5.54 -1.71 -13.08
N TYR A 349 -5.04 -2.34 -14.14
CA TYR A 349 -4.25 -1.72 -15.19
C TYR A 349 -4.83 -2.03 -16.57
N ILE A 350 -4.86 -1.02 -17.45
CA ILE A 350 -5.02 -1.21 -18.89
C ILE A 350 -3.70 -1.77 -19.42
N VAL A 351 -3.77 -2.91 -20.09
CA VAL A 351 -2.62 -3.62 -20.65
C VAL A 351 -2.86 -3.89 -22.12
N ILE A 352 -1.78 -3.94 -22.91
CA ILE A 352 -1.83 -4.43 -24.29
C ILE A 352 -0.91 -5.63 -24.41
N SER A 353 -1.46 -6.78 -24.75
CA SER A 353 -0.72 -8.02 -24.92
C SER A 353 -0.83 -8.57 -26.34
N ALA A 354 0.22 -9.27 -26.79
CA ALA A 354 0.22 -9.88 -28.12
C ALA A 354 -0.86 -10.98 -28.27
N SER A 355 -1.19 -11.65 -27.16
CA SER A 355 -2.16 -12.75 -27.12
C SER A 355 -3.61 -12.31 -26.92
N GLY A 356 -3.83 -11.21 -26.19
CA GLY A 356 -5.15 -10.77 -25.73
C GLY A 356 -5.61 -9.43 -26.28
N GLY A 357 -4.73 -8.67 -26.96
CA GLY A 357 -5.05 -7.32 -27.39
C GLY A 357 -5.11 -6.36 -26.19
N VAL A 358 -6.09 -5.46 -26.18
CA VAL A 358 -6.30 -4.50 -25.07
C VAL A 358 -7.15 -5.18 -24.00
N GLU A 359 -6.61 -5.27 -22.79
CA GLU A 359 -7.27 -5.89 -21.63
C GLU A 359 -7.18 -4.96 -20.42
N VAL A 360 -8.06 -5.14 -19.43
CA VAL A 360 -7.92 -4.53 -18.11
C VAL A 360 -7.70 -5.67 -17.13
N LEU A 361 -6.52 -5.71 -16.51
CA LEU A 361 -6.10 -6.82 -15.65
C LEU A 361 -5.64 -6.31 -14.28
N PRO A 362 -5.93 -7.06 -13.20
CA PRO A 362 -5.25 -6.85 -11.94
C PRO A 362 -3.76 -7.13 -12.05
N LEU A 363 -2.94 -6.41 -11.26
CA LEU A 363 -1.50 -6.58 -11.27
C LEU A 363 -1.07 -8.01 -10.94
N ASP A 364 -1.77 -8.65 -10.00
CA ASP A 364 -1.56 -10.06 -9.62
C ASP A 364 -1.78 -11.03 -10.79
N VAL A 365 -2.72 -10.71 -11.69
CA VAL A 365 -2.99 -11.51 -12.89
C VAL A 365 -1.88 -11.31 -13.92
N VAL A 366 -1.41 -10.07 -14.09
CA VAL A 366 -0.27 -9.77 -14.97
C VAL A 366 0.98 -10.52 -14.50
N GLU A 367 1.29 -10.49 -13.20
CA GLU A 367 2.42 -11.20 -12.60
C GLU A 367 2.35 -12.72 -12.81
N ARG A 368 1.17 -13.31 -12.56
CA ARG A 368 0.94 -14.74 -12.80
C ARG A 368 1.12 -15.12 -14.27
N ARG A 369 0.59 -14.29 -15.18
CA ARG A 369 0.71 -14.48 -16.63
C ARG A 369 2.15 -14.31 -17.10
N LEU A 370 2.92 -13.36 -16.56
CA LEU A 370 4.35 -13.20 -16.84
C LEU A 370 5.14 -14.46 -16.49
N GLY A 371 4.83 -15.09 -15.34
CA GLY A 371 5.40 -16.40 -14.97
C GLY A 371 5.05 -17.54 -15.93
N GLN A 372 4.03 -17.35 -16.78
CA GLN A 372 3.60 -18.30 -17.83
C GLN A 372 4.08 -17.89 -19.24
N GLY A 373 4.95 -16.89 -19.34
CA GLY A 373 5.51 -16.41 -20.62
C GLY A 373 4.64 -15.37 -21.34
N TRP A 374 3.72 -14.71 -20.63
CA TRP A 374 2.99 -13.56 -21.17
C TRP A 374 3.94 -12.41 -21.51
N SER A 375 3.63 -11.70 -22.59
CA SER A 375 4.37 -10.53 -23.04
C SER A 375 3.40 -9.43 -23.43
N GLY A 376 3.50 -8.29 -22.75
CA GLY A 376 2.65 -7.14 -22.98
C GLY A 376 3.17 -5.89 -22.29
N VAL A 377 2.55 -4.76 -22.61
CA VAL A 377 2.88 -3.44 -22.07
C VAL A 377 1.79 -2.99 -21.11
N LEU A 378 2.17 -2.32 -20.02
CA LEU A 378 1.23 -1.61 -19.15
C LEU A 378 1.00 -0.21 -19.72
N VAL A 379 -0.28 0.16 -19.91
CA VAL A 379 -0.68 1.44 -20.55
C VAL A 379 -1.02 2.50 -19.49
N ALA A 380 -1.93 2.18 -18.58
CA ALA A 380 -2.37 3.11 -17.55
C ALA A 380 -2.97 2.33 -16.37
N GLY A 381 -2.71 2.78 -15.14
CA GLY A 381 -3.42 2.35 -13.94
C GLY A 381 -4.68 3.17 -13.71
N ALA A 382 -5.49 2.76 -12.72
CA ALA A 382 -6.65 3.53 -12.29
C ALA A 382 -6.27 4.98 -11.91
N SER A 383 -5.14 5.21 -11.27
CA SER A 383 -4.70 6.55 -10.82
C SER A 383 -4.29 7.47 -11.97
N ASP A 384 -3.99 6.94 -13.15
CA ASP A 384 -3.60 7.72 -14.33
C ASP A 384 -4.82 8.31 -15.07
N LEU A 385 -6.04 7.87 -14.74
CA LEU A 385 -7.27 8.42 -15.34
C LEU A 385 -7.53 9.86 -14.86
N PRO A 386 -7.67 10.83 -15.79
CA PRO A 386 -7.76 12.24 -15.43
C PRO A 386 -9.05 12.53 -14.68
N GLU A 387 -9.00 13.47 -13.74
CA GLU A 387 -10.18 13.87 -12.96
C GLU A 387 -11.30 14.42 -13.85
N SER A 388 -10.98 15.02 -15.00
CA SER A 388 -11.97 15.49 -15.98
C SER A 388 -12.87 14.38 -16.53
N LEU A 389 -12.38 13.13 -16.60
CA LEU A 389 -13.15 11.97 -17.04
C LEU A 389 -14.22 11.57 -16.02
N ILE A 390 -13.91 11.66 -14.73
CA ILE A 390 -14.79 11.27 -13.62
C ILE A 390 -15.52 12.48 -12.98
N GLY A 391 -15.13 13.69 -13.35
CA GLY A 391 -15.55 14.93 -12.72
C GLY A 391 -17.04 15.22 -12.95
N THR A 392 -17.59 14.81 -14.08
CA THR A 392 -19.02 14.88 -14.37
C THR A 392 -19.83 13.99 -13.42
N TRP A 393 -19.37 12.77 -13.15
CA TRP A 393 -19.97 11.86 -12.16
C TRP A 393 -19.85 12.43 -10.74
N ALA A 394 -18.73 13.05 -10.41
CA ALA A 394 -18.51 13.66 -9.10
C ALA A 394 -19.42 14.87 -8.84
N GLN A 395 -19.72 15.66 -9.87
CA GLN A 395 -20.57 16.86 -9.79
C GLN A 395 -22.06 16.54 -9.60
N THR A 396 -22.58 15.50 -10.27
CA THR A 396 -23.98 15.05 -10.13
C THR A 396 -24.34 14.61 -8.70
N ALA A 397 -23.33 14.22 -7.91
CA ALA A 397 -23.49 13.75 -6.54
C ALA A 397 -23.12 14.79 -5.45
N ARG A 398 -23.06 16.08 -5.79
CA ARG A 398 -22.95 17.17 -4.77
C ARG A 398 -24.27 17.48 -4.07
N SER A 399 -25.38 16.97 -4.58
CA SER A 399 -26.65 16.95 -3.86
C SER A 399 -26.57 15.84 -2.81
N GLU A 400 -26.70 16.20 -1.54
CA GLU A 400 -26.80 15.24 -0.43
C GLU A 400 -27.88 14.20 -0.80
N PRO A 401 -27.60 12.88 -0.73
CA PRO A 401 -28.65 11.90 -0.91
C PRO A 401 -29.64 12.15 0.23
N GLU A 402 -30.81 12.71 -0.08
CA GLU A 402 -31.84 13.00 0.91
C GLU A 402 -31.96 11.80 1.85
N ALA A 403 -31.92 12.07 3.17
CA ALA A 403 -32.09 11.10 4.24
C ALA A 403 -33.54 10.56 4.31
N SER A 404 -34.18 10.36 3.14
CA SER A 404 -35.49 9.78 2.96
C SER A 404 -35.36 8.26 2.79
N GLY A 405 -36.22 7.54 3.51
CA GLY A 405 -36.07 6.14 3.87
C GLY A 405 -35.91 5.17 2.70
N SER A 406 -35.23 4.04 2.98
CA SER A 406 -35.28 2.79 2.21
C SER A 406 -35.69 2.91 0.73
N HIS A 407 -34.99 3.72 -0.05
CA HIS A 407 -35.09 3.70 -1.51
C HIS A 407 -34.28 2.51 -2.02
N TRP A 408 -34.75 1.30 -1.72
CA TRP A 408 -34.94 0.37 -2.81
C TRP A 408 -35.93 1.12 -3.71
N THR A 409 -35.51 1.61 -4.86
CA THR A 409 -36.48 1.99 -5.89
C THR A 409 -37.32 0.75 -6.07
N GLY A 410 -38.52 0.71 -5.48
CA GLY A 410 -39.45 -0.37 -5.74
C GLY A 410 -39.59 -0.35 -7.24
N GLY A 411 -39.06 -1.39 -7.91
CA GLY A 411 -38.91 -1.39 -9.36
C GLY A 411 -40.21 -0.92 -9.96
N CYS A 412 -40.14 0.08 -10.85
CA CYS A 412 -41.35 0.55 -11.48
C CYS A 412 -41.97 -0.65 -12.20
N SER A 413 -43.13 -1.10 -11.73
CA SER A 413 -43.78 -2.28 -12.30
C SER A 413 -44.53 -1.94 -13.58
N ASP A 414 -44.68 -0.65 -13.89
CA ASP A 414 -45.35 -0.17 -15.08
C ASP A 414 -44.36 -0.03 -16.23
N ALA A 415 -44.52 -0.87 -17.24
CA ALA A 415 -43.70 -0.85 -18.45
C ALA A 415 -43.84 0.46 -19.25
N HIS A 416 -44.89 1.26 -19.00
CA HIS A 416 -45.09 2.55 -19.67
C HIS A 416 -44.38 3.72 -18.98
N ASP A 417 -43.79 3.52 -17.79
CA ASP A 417 -42.96 4.53 -17.13
C ASP A 417 -41.64 4.72 -17.91
N LEU A 418 -41.24 5.98 -18.09
CA LEU A 418 -39.98 6.35 -18.73
C LEU A 418 -38.76 5.83 -17.95
N HIS A 419 -38.90 5.61 -16.65
CA HIS A 419 -37.85 5.12 -15.76
C HIS A 419 -37.81 3.58 -15.64
N PHE A 420 -38.72 2.86 -16.30
CA PHE A 420 -38.76 1.39 -16.24
C PHE A 420 -37.43 0.76 -16.68
N GLY A 421 -36.80 -0.09 -15.86
CA GLY A 421 -35.55 -0.74 -16.20
C GLY A 421 -34.30 0.14 -16.14
N GLU A 422 -34.40 1.41 -15.67
CA GLU A 422 -33.21 2.22 -15.36
C GLU A 422 -32.29 1.54 -14.34
N GLU A 423 -32.87 0.78 -13.42
CA GLU A 423 -32.18 0.01 -12.41
C GLU A 423 -31.24 -1.06 -12.99
N PHE A 424 -31.36 -1.41 -14.27
CA PHE A 424 -30.42 -2.33 -14.92
C PHE A 424 -29.28 -1.61 -15.65
N GLY A 425 -29.40 -0.30 -15.89
CA GLY A 425 -28.48 0.46 -16.75
C GLY A 425 -27.18 0.92 -16.05
N GLY A 426 -26.19 1.28 -16.87
CA GLY A 426 -24.90 1.81 -16.39
C GLY A 426 -25.04 3.05 -15.50
N THR A 427 -25.97 3.95 -15.81
CA THR A 427 -26.26 5.19 -15.07
C THR A 427 -26.70 4.92 -13.61
N ASP A 428 -27.50 3.88 -13.39
CA ASP A 428 -27.88 3.49 -12.02
C ASP A 428 -26.68 2.92 -11.26
N GLY A 429 -25.85 2.10 -11.92
CA GLY A 429 -24.59 1.62 -11.33
C GLY A 429 -23.64 2.76 -10.91
N GLU A 430 -23.54 3.80 -11.74
CA GLU A 430 -22.85 5.05 -11.41
C GLU A 430 -23.40 5.70 -10.13
N ARG A 431 -24.73 5.86 -10.07
CA ARG A 431 -25.43 6.45 -8.93
C ARG A 431 -25.24 5.63 -7.64
N GLN A 432 -25.31 4.30 -7.74
CA GLN A 432 -25.08 3.41 -6.60
C GLN A 432 -23.64 3.51 -6.08
N THR A 433 -22.65 3.50 -6.98
CA THR A 433 -21.23 3.68 -6.62
C THR A 433 -21.00 5.01 -5.91
N LEU A 434 -21.55 6.10 -6.44
CA LEU A 434 -21.47 7.44 -5.85
C LEU A 434 -22.11 7.49 -4.46
N ARG A 435 -23.29 6.88 -4.29
CA ARG A 435 -23.99 6.84 -3.01
C ARG A 435 -23.19 6.10 -1.93
N ARG A 436 -22.59 4.96 -2.28
CA ARG A 436 -21.77 4.15 -1.35
C ARG A 436 -20.47 4.84 -0.96
N THR A 437 -19.91 5.64 -1.85
CA THR A 437 -18.60 6.29 -1.68
C THR A 437 -18.72 7.75 -1.25
N TYR A 438 -19.92 8.21 -0.89
CA TYR A 438 -20.19 9.62 -0.59
C TYR A 438 -19.31 10.19 0.53
N PHE A 439 -19.15 9.44 1.62
CA PHE A 439 -18.28 9.80 2.76
C PHE A 439 -16.88 9.15 2.69
N ASP A 440 -16.55 8.50 1.57
CA ASP A 440 -15.29 7.78 1.41
C ASP A 440 -14.18 8.71 0.91
N ALA A 441 -13.06 8.78 1.63
CA ALA A 441 -11.86 9.50 1.19
C ALA A 441 -11.32 8.99 -0.16
N HIS A 442 -11.67 7.76 -0.54
CA HIS A 442 -11.26 7.11 -1.78
C HIS A 442 -12.31 7.19 -2.91
N ARG A 443 -13.31 8.08 -2.80
CA ARG A 443 -14.36 8.25 -3.82
C ARG A 443 -13.83 8.37 -5.25
N ALA A 444 -12.85 9.24 -5.49
CA ALA A 444 -12.28 9.44 -6.82
C ALA A 444 -11.62 8.15 -7.36
N ARG A 445 -10.92 7.41 -6.49
CA ARG A 445 -10.31 6.10 -6.83
C ARG A 445 -11.38 5.09 -7.26
N ASN A 446 -12.47 4.97 -6.49
CA ASN A 446 -13.54 4.01 -6.78
C ASN A 446 -14.24 4.32 -8.12
N LEU A 447 -14.41 5.60 -8.47
CA LEU A 447 -14.94 6.01 -9.78
C LEU A 447 -13.99 5.68 -10.94
N ARG A 448 -12.68 5.83 -10.74
CA ARG A 448 -11.68 5.43 -11.75
C ARG A 448 -11.67 3.92 -11.95
N LEU A 449 -11.80 3.14 -10.88
CA LEU A 449 -11.96 1.69 -10.95
C LEU A 449 -13.26 1.29 -11.66
N LEU A 450 -14.38 1.98 -11.38
CA LEU A 450 -15.64 1.77 -12.11
C LEU A 450 -15.49 2.02 -13.61
N ALA A 451 -14.79 3.09 -14.00
CA ALA A 451 -14.53 3.38 -15.41
C ALA A 451 -13.73 2.25 -16.09
N LEU A 452 -12.70 1.72 -15.44
CA LEU A 452 -11.90 0.62 -15.99
C LEU A 452 -12.68 -0.71 -16.08
N THR A 453 -13.41 -1.05 -15.01
CA THR A 453 -14.14 -2.33 -14.92
C THR A 453 -15.26 -2.46 -15.95
N ARG A 454 -15.89 -1.36 -16.37
CA ARG A 454 -16.94 -1.37 -17.41
C ARG A 454 -16.47 -1.91 -18.76
N GLY A 455 -15.19 -1.72 -19.10
CA GLY A 455 -14.59 -2.20 -20.34
C GLY A 455 -14.15 -3.66 -20.30
N VAL A 456 -14.18 -4.31 -19.13
CA VAL A 456 -13.71 -5.69 -18.96
C VAL A 456 -14.69 -6.65 -19.60
N HIS A 457 -14.24 -7.52 -20.51
CA HIS A 457 -15.15 -8.47 -21.17
C HIS A 457 -15.76 -9.49 -20.21
N ASP A 458 -14.98 -10.05 -19.30
CA ASP A 458 -15.43 -11.03 -18.30
C ASP A 458 -14.97 -10.60 -16.90
N LEU A 459 -15.92 -10.22 -16.06
CA LEU A 459 -15.63 -9.66 -14.74
C LEU A 459 -14.96 -10.68 -13.79
N ARG A 460 -15.08 -11.98 -14.06
CA ARG A 460 -14.39 -13.02 -13.27
C ARG A 460 -12.87 -12.93 -13.40
N THR A 461 -12.36 -12.34 -14.48
CA THR A 461 -10.92 -12.11 -14.67
C THR A 461 -10.34 -11.11 -13.67
N LEU A 462 -11.21 -10.34 -13.00
CA LEU A 462 -10.84 -9.39 -11.96
C LEU A 462 -10.82 -10.04 -10.58
N ASP A 463 -11.36 -11.25 -10.42
CA ASP A 463 -11.30 -12.02 -9.18
C ASP A 463 -10.11 -12.98 -9.22
N ALA A 464 -9.00 -12.59 -8.59
CA ALA A 464 -7.78 -13.38 -8.50
C ALA A 464 -7.71 -14.25 -7.23
N GLY A 465 -8.81 -14.39 -6.47
CA GLY A 465 -8.89 -15.29 -5.31
C GLY A 465 -8.26 -14.75 -4.02
N ARG A 466 -8.04 -13.43 -3.91
CA ARG A 466 -7.68 -12.74 -2.66
C ARG A 466 -8.84 -11.87 -2.19
N GLU A 467 -9.08 -11.83 -0.87
CA GLU A 467 -10.03 -10.90 -0.26
C GLU A 467 -9.67 -9.45 -0.64
N ARG A 468 -10.62 -8.72 -1.24
CA ARG A 468 -10.62 -7.25 -1.45
C ARG A 468 -9.78 -6.66 -2.59
N MET A 469 -9.82 -7.20 -3.81
CA MET A 469 -9.21 -6.50 -4.97
C MET A 469 -10.07 -5.41 -5.60
N LEU A 470 -11.39 -5.47 -5.50
CA LEU A 470 -12.26 -4.39 -5.96
C LEU A 470 -13.21 -3.99 -4.84
N PRO A 471 -13.41 -2.68 -4.57
CA PRO A 471 -14.34 -2.23 -3.55
C PRO A 471 -15.77 -2.67 -3.90
N LEU A 472 -16.54 -3.05 -2.89
CA LEU A 472 -17.95 -3.44 -3.01
C LEU A 472 -18.77 -2.43 -3.83
N ALA A 473 -18.50 -1.13 -3.65
CA ALA A 473 -19.15 -0.06 -4.40
C ALA A 473 -18.95 -0.17 -5.92
N VAL A 474 -17.78 -0.64 -6.37
CA VAL A 474 -17.47 -0.85 -7.80
C VAL A 474 -18.21 -2.08 -8.33
N TRP A 475 -18.37 -3.12 -7.52
CA TRP A 475 -19.18 -4.29 -7.87
C TRP A 475 -20.66 -3.95 -8.03
N GLU A 476 -21.24 -3.22 -7.08
CA GLU A 476 -22.62 -2.73 -7.20
C GLU A 476 -22.79 -1.76 -8.39
N GLY A 477 -21.72 -1.08 -8.80
CA GLY A 477 -21.70 -0.23 -10.00
C GLY A 477 -21.63 -0.98 -11.32
N THR A 478 -21.11 -2.21 -11.34
CA THR A 478 -20.93 -3.04 -12.55
C THR A 478 -22.00 -4.11 -12.71
N LEU A 479 -22.63 -4.52 -11.61
CA LEU A 479 -23.66 -5.55 -11.56
C LEU A 479 -24.98 -4.98 -11.03
N ALA A 480 -26.09 -5.37 -11.64
CA ALA A 480 -27.43 -5.13 -11.13
C ALA A 480 -27.82 -6.26 -10.17
N SER A 481 -28.30 -5.88 -8.99
CA SER A 481 -28.77 -6.80 -7.95
C SER A 481 -30.19 -7.30 -8.19
N ASP A 482 -30.96 -6.60 -9.03
CA ASP A 482 -32.36 -6.92 -9.29
C ASP A 482 -32.50 -8.05 -10.33
N ARG A 483 -33.62 -8.78 -10.24
CA ARG A 483 -33.93 -9.87 -11.16
C ARG A 483 -34.50 -9.31 -12.46
N LEU A 484 -33.88 -9.65 -13.59
CA LEU A 484 -34.49 -9.40 -14.91
C LEU A 484 -35.85 -10.11 -15.04
N ASP A 485 -36.87 -9.34 -15.41
CA ASP A 485 -38.14 -9.92 -15.83
C ASP A 485 -38.06 -10.34 -17.29
N LEU A 486 -38.02 -11.66 -17.49
CA LEU A 486 -37.91 -12.29 -18.80
C LEU A 486 -39.27 -12.74 -19.36
N ALA A 487 -40.39 -12.36 -18.74
CA ALA A 487 -41.73 -12.71 -19.20
C ALA A 487 -41.98 -12.41 -20.71
N PRO A 488 -41.59 -11.24 -21.27
CA PRO A 488 -41.82 -10.94 -22.69
C PRO A 488 -41.23 -11.98 -23.66
N PHE A 489 -40.12 -12.61 -23.27
CA PHE A 489 -39.31 -13.49 -24.12
C PHE A 489 -39.67 -14.97 -23.97
N LYS A 490 -40.38 -15.34 -22.89
CA LYS A 490 -40.86 -16.71 -22.69
C LYS A 490 -41.87 -17.10 -23.76
N GLN A 491 -41.89 -18.38 -24.13
CA GLN A 491 -42.87 -18.90 -25.08
C GLN A 491 -44.31 -18.74 -24.55
N PRO A 492 -45.31 -18.55 -25.43
CA PRO A 492 -46.71 -18.49 -25.02
C PRO A 492 -47.16 -19.82 -24.41
N GLY A 493 -47.43 -19.83 -23.10
CA GLY A 493 -47.90 -21.01 -22.36
C GLY A 493 -49.43 -21.15 -22.30
N GLY A 494 -49.91 -22.36 -21.95
CA GLY A 494 -51.34 -22.67 -21.82
C GLY A 494 -52.05 -21.93 -20.68
N ASP A 495 -51.34 -21.64 -19.58
CA ASP A 495 -51.90 -20.97 -18.41
C ASP A 495 -52.15 -19.47 -18.64
N ARG A 496 -53.37 -19.02 -18.31
CA ARG A 496 -53.86 -17.66 -18.57
C ARG A 496 -53.16 -16.54 -17.78
N TRP A 497 -52.37 -16.88 -16.76
CA TRP A 497 -51.86 -15.93 -15.76
C TRP A 497 -50.35 -15.66 -15.87
N HIS A 498 -49.58 -16.53 -16.54
CA HIS A 498 -48.12 -16.42 -16.69
C HIS A 498 -47.66 -16.59 -18.15
N ARG A 499 -48.36 -15.99 -19.11
CA ARG A 499 -48.01 -16.10 -20.53
C ARG A 499 -46.81 -15.23 -20.85
N GLY A 500 -45.81 -15.80 -21.51
CA GLY A 500 -44.85 -15.00 -22.26
C GLY A 500 -45.37 -14.63 -23.66
N SER A 501 -44.73 -13.65 -24.29
CA SER A 501 -45.09 -13.18 -25.64
C SER A 501 -44.23 -13.79 -26.75
N GLY A 502 -43.19 -14.57 -26.43
CA GLY A 502 -42.27 -15.17 -27.40
C GLY A 502 -41.49 -14.14 -28.22
N LEU A 503 -41.30 -12.93 -27.68
CA LEU A 503 -40.54 -11.87 -28.34
C LEU A 503 -39.06 -12.28 -28.50
N PRO A 504 -38.37 -11.81 -29.56
CA PRO A 504 -36.94 -12.06 -29.72
C PRO A 504 -36.14 -11.36 -28.62
N LEU A 505 -34.98 -11.94 -28.27
CA LEU A 505 -34.07 -11.37 -27.27
C LEU A 505 -33.23 -10.21 -27.82
N GLY A 506 -32.92 -10.22 -29.13
CA GLY A 506 -32.18 -9.13 -29.77
C GLY A 506 -30.89 -8.76 -29.00
N PRO A 507 -30.63 -7.46 -28.75
CA PRO A 507 -29.48 -6.96 -27.98
C PRO A 507 -29.27 -7.61 -26.60
N LEU A 508 -30.35 -8.05 -25.95
CA LEU A 508 -30.28 -8.66 -24.62
C LEU A 508 -29.71 -10.07 -24.65
N ALA A 509 -29.73 -10.75 -25.81
CA ALA A 509 -29.35 -12.15 -25.95
C ALA A 509 -27.96 -12.45 -25.36
N VAL A 510 -27.01 -11.52 -25.53
CA VAL A 510 -25.60 -11.63 -25.11
C VAL A 510 -25.31 -10.98 -23.76
N ALA A 511 -26.30 -10.36 -23.11
CA ALA A 511 -26.08 -9.74 -21.80
C ALA A 511 -25.63 -10.80 -20.79
N GLN A 512 -24.55 -10.50 -20.09
CA GLN A 512 -23.87 -11.43 -19.20
C GLN A 512 -24.54 -11.51 -17.83
N ILE A 513 -24.60 -12.72 -17.30
CA ILE A 513 -25.20 -13.08 -16.03
C ILE A 513 -24.19 -13.92 -15.24
N TYR A 514 -23.91 -13.50 -14.01
CA TYR A 514 -22.95 -14.14 -13.13
C TYR A 514 -23.69 -14.90 -12.02
N THR A 515 -23.46 -16.21 -11.90
CA THR A 515 -24.18 -17.10 -10.95
C THR A 515 -23.32 -17.56 -9.77
N THR A 516 -22.01 -17.37 -9.83
CA THR A 516 -21.10 -17.46 -8.68
C THR A 516 -20.24 -16.20 -8.65
N ASN A 517 -19.89 -15.78 -7.44
CA ASN A 517 -19.44 -14.43 -7.12
C ASN A 517 -18.29 -13.90 -7.98
N ALA A 518 -18.32 -12.59 -8.21
CA ALA A 518 -17.13 -11.77 -8.46
C ALA A 518 -16.66 -11.01 -7.19
N ASP A 519 -17.46 -10.99 -6.11
CA ASP A 519 -17.06 -10.66 -4.72
C ASP A 519 -17.99 -11.38 -3.72
N PRO A 520 -17.47 -12.11 -2.71
CA PRO A 520 -18.28 -12.77 -1.69
C PRO A 520 -19.04 -11.86 -0.73
N GLN A 521 -18.82 -10.54 -0.74
CA GLN A 521 -19.55 -9.58 0.09
C GLN A 521 -20.72 -8.89 -0.62
N THR A 522 -20.78 -8.88 -1.96
CA THR A 522 -22.02 -8.57 -2.68
C THR A 522 -22.92 -9.79 -2.56
N ASP A 523 -23.90 -9.75 -1.66
CA ASP A 523 -24.88 -10.81 -1.40
C ASP A 523 -25.88 -11.01 -2.59
N GLY A 524 -25.37 -11.15 -3.81
CA GLY A 524 -26.09 -11.64 -4.98
C GLY A 524 -26.01 -13.16 -4.97
N LYS A 525 -26.82 -13.81 -4.14
CA LYS A 525 -26.86 -15.28 -3.99
C LYS A 525 -27.31 -15.99 -5.26
N GLY A 526 -26.50 -16.01 -6.30
CA GLY A 526 -26.27 -17.30 -6.95
C GLY A 526 -25.64 -18.23 -5.95
N HIS A 527 -26.12 -19.47 -5.92
CA HIS A 527 -25.96 -20.33 -4.76
C HIS A 527 -24.46 -20.49 -4.44
N SER A 528 -24.01 -19.95 -3.30
CA SER A 528 -22.98 -20.63 -2.54
C SER A 528 -23.39 -22.11 -2.46
N PRO A 529 -22.45 -23.08 -2.54
CA PRO A 529 -22.74 -24.50 -2.33
C PRO A 529 -23.55 -24.82 -1.05
N LEU A 530 -23.75 -23.82 -0.18
CA LEU A 530 -24.42 -23.87 1.12
C LEU A 530 -25.73 -23.07 1.23
N CYS A 531 -26.34 -22.60 0.12
CA CYS A 531 -27.63 -21.90 0.18
C CYS A 531 -28.77 -22.83 0.67
N ARG A 532 -29.42 -22.45 1.78
CA ARG A 532 -30.51 -23.22 2.41
C ARG A 532 -31.81 -23.31 1.58
N HIS A 533 -31.91 -22.59 0.46
CA HIS A 533 -33.11 -22.53 -0.39
C HIS A 533 -32.97 -23.33 -1.69
N ALA A 534 -31.85 -24.04 -1.92
CA ALA A 534 -31.68 -24.89 -3.10
C ALA A 534 -32.43 -26.22 -2.94
N ARG A 535 -33.10 -26.68 -4.01
CA ARG A 535 -33.56 -28.07 -4.15
C ARG A 535 -32.84 -28.75 -5.33
N GLU A 536 -32.35 -29.96 -5.07
CA GLU A 536 -31.85 -30.99 -6.00
C GLU A 536 -30.55 -30.75 -6.80
N ARG A 537 -30.30 -29.61 -7.46
CA ARG A 537 -29.03 -29.34 -8.18
C ARG A 537 -28.50 -27.95 -7.84
N GLY A 538 -27.29 -27.89 -7.26
CA GLY A 538 -26.57 -26.63 -6.99
C GLY A 538 -25.88 -26.08 -8.24
N VAL A 539 -25.45 -24.81 -8.20
CA VAL A 539 -24.65 -24.17 -9.26
C VAL A 539 -23.30 -24.87 -9.37
N ALA A 540 -22.90 -25.28 -10.57
CA ALA A 540 -21.57 -25.86 -10.84
C ALA A 540 -20.64 -24.79 -11.46
N ALA A 541 -19.33 -25.02 -11.45
CA ALA A 541 -18.32 -24.10 -12.03
C ALA A 541 -18.57 -23.71 -13.51
N ASN A 542 -19.30 -24.55 -14.24
CA ASN A 542 -19.64 -24.31 -15.64
C ASN A 542 -20.81 -23.32 -15.80
N ASP A 543 -21.53 -23.06 -14.70
CA ASP A 543 -22.69 -22.19 -14.66
C ASP A 543 -22.30 -20.75 -14.26
N ASP A 544 -21.03 -20.51 -13.90
CA ASP A 544 -20.50 -19.26 -13.33
C ASP A 544 -20.76 -18.00 -14.19
N LEU A 545 -20.77 -18.14 -15.52
CA LEU A 545 -21.10 -17.09 -16.48
C LEU A 545 -22.09 -17.62 -17.52
N LEU A 546 -23.26 -17.00 -17.58
CA LEU A 546 -24.33 -17.29 -18.53
C LEU A 546 -24.64 -16.04 -19.35
N THR A 547 -25.27 -16.22 -20.51
CA THR A 547 -25.97 -15.14 -21.22
C THR A 547 -27.47 -15.17 -20.90
N VAL A 548 -28.22 -14.12 -21.24
CA VAL A 548 -29.70 -14.15 -21.11
C VAL A 548 -30.32 -15.27 -21.95
N THR A 549 -29.71 -15.60 -23.09
CA THR A 549 -30.13 -16.73 -23.93
C THR A 549 -29.98 -18.05 -23.16
N ASP A 550 -28.83 -18.27 -22.54
CA ASP A 550 -28.59 -19.46 -21.72
C ASP A 550 -29.56 -19.50 -20.53
N LEU A 551 -29.77 -18.37 -19.87
CA LEU A 551 -30.69 -18.26 -18.73
C LEU A 551 -32.13 -18.65 -19.11
N LEU A 552 -32.61 -18.23 -20.30
CA LEU A 552 -33.94 -18.58 -20.80
C LEU A 552 -34.09 -20.03 -21.24
N ALA A 553 -33.01 -20.65 -21.71
CA ALA A 553 -33.01 -22.05 -22.15
C ALA A 553 -32.97 -23.04 -20.98
N ARG A 554 -32.72 -22.56 -19.75
CA ARG A 554 -32.55 -23.39 -18.56
C ARG A 554 -33.83 -23.53 -17.75
N ASP A 555 -34.46 -24.68 -17.91
CA ASP A 555 -35.52 -25.19 -17.03
C ASP A 555 -34.98 -26.19 -15.99
N ASP A 556 -33.68 -26.48 -16.01
CA ASP A 556 -33.00 -27.49 -15.21
C ASP A 556 -32.55 -26.98 -13.82
N PHE A 557 -32.89 -25.74 -13.48
CA PHE A 557 -32.38 -25.05 -12.30
C PHE A 557 -33.46 -24.24 -11.57
N ASP A 558 -33.48 -24.33 -10.23
CA ASP A 558 -34.41 -23.55 -9.40
C ASP A 558 -33.74 -22.27 -8.88
N TRP A 559 -34.15 -21.14 -9.46
CA TRP A 559 -33.69 -19.81 -9.09
C TRP A 559 -34.29 -19.41 -7.74
N CYS A 560 -33.48 -18.87 -6.82
CA CYS A 560 -34.02 -18.44 -5.53
C CYS A 560 -35.07 -17.34 -5.72
N GLY A 561 -36.31 -17.62 -5.29
CA GLY A 561 -37.43 -16.66 -5.43
C GLY A 561 -37.25 -15.33 -4.69
N LYS A 562 -36.23 -15.19 -3.82
CA LYS A 562 -35.91 -13.94 -3.10
C LYS A 562 -34.82 -13.08 -3.75
N CYS A 563 -33.87 -13.68 -4.47
CA CYS A 563 -32.67 -12.98 -4.96
C CYS A 563 -32.28 -13.35 -6.39
N GLY A 564 -33.12 -14.10 -7.11
CA GLY A 564 -32.90 -14.44 -8.51
C GLY A 564 -31.84 -15.52 -8.74
N GLY A 565 -30.83 -15.69 -7.87
CA GLY A 565 -29.79 -16.69 -8.08
C GLY A 565 -28.64 -16.25 -8.98
N TYR A 566 -28.58 -14.96 -9.33
CA TYR A 566 -27.57 -14.42 -10.24
C TYR A 566 -27.51 -12.89 -10.14
N ALA A 567 -26.41 -12.31 -10.61
CA ALA A 567 -26.25 -10.88 -10.84
C ALA A 567 -26.12 -10.59 -12.33
N VAL A 568 -26.80 -9.56 -12.81
CA VAL A 568 -26.80 -9.20 -14.24
C VAL A 568 -25.74 -8.14 -14.44
N ARG A 569 -24.89 -8.26 -15.46
CA ARG A 569 -24.04 -7.15 -15.88
C ARG A 569 -24.92 -5.96 -16.23
N ARG A 570 -24.60 -4.77 -15.71
CA ARG A 570 -25.36 -3.56 -16.04
C ARG A 570 -25.48 -3.43 -17.55
N LEU A 571 -26.71 -3.30 -18.00
CA LEU A 571 -27.10 -3.27 -19.41
C LEU A 571 -26.63 -1.96 -20.05
N THR A 572 -26.29 -2.05 -21.34
CA THR A 572 -26.02 -0.86 -22.17
C THR A 572 -27.31 -0.06 -22.40
N ASP A 573 -27.20 1.21 -22.80
CA ASP A 573 -28.37 2.04 -23.09
C ASP A 573 -29.26 1.42 -24.18
N THR A 574 -28.65 0.76 -25.17
CA THR A 574 -29.38 0.02 -26.22
C THR A 574 -30.14 -1.17 -25.63
N GLN A 575 -29.52 -1.94 -24.73
CA GLN A 575 -30.14 -3.08 -24.05
C GLN A 575 -31.28 -2.64 -23.11
N VAL A 576 -31.09 -1.57 -22.35
CA VAL A 576 -32.15 -1.00 -21.48
C VAL A 576 -33.33 -0.50 -22.33
N SER A 577 -33.06 0.23 -23.41
CA SER A 577 -34.08 0.72 -24.34
C SER A 577 -34.87 -0.44 -24.97
N PHE A 578 -34.18 -1.51 -25.41
CA PHE A 578 -34.82 -2.70 -25.94
C PHE A 578 -35.65 -3.44 -24.88
N TYR A 579 -35.12 -3.57 -23.65
CA TYR A 579 -35.84 -4.16 -22.52
C TYR A 579 -37.16 -3.44 -22.26
N ARG A 580 -37.16 -2.10 -22.21
CA ARG A 580 -38.37 -1.26 -22.11
C ARG A 580 -39.34 -1.51 -23.26
N ALA A 581 -38.85 -1.48 -24.49
CA ALA A 581 -39.69 -1.66 -25.67
C ALA A 581 -40.38 -3.04 -25.65
N ALA A 582 -39.65 -4.10 -25.31
CA ALA A 582 -40.17 -5.47 -25.24
C ALA A 582 -41.26 -5.61 -24.16
N HIS A 583 -41.05 -4.99 -22.99
CA HIS A 583 -42.04 -4.98 -21.91
C HIS A 583 -43.30 -4.17 -22.25
N ARG A 584 -43.16 -3.03 -22.93
CA ARG A 584 -44.31 -2.26 -23.45
C ARG A 584 -45.11 -3.09 -24.46
N LEU A 585 -44.44 -3.77 -25.38
CA LEU A 585 -45.09 -4.64 -26.36
C LEU A 585 -45.79 -5.84 -25.70
N HIS A 586 -45.19 -6.40 -24.66
CA HIS A 586 -45.77 -7.46 -23.84
C HIS A 586 -47.02 -6.98 -23.08
N ALA A 587 -46.97 -5.79 -22.49
CA ALA A 587 -48.10 -5.18 -21.80
C ALA A 587 -49.30 -4.98 -22.75
N ILE A 588 -49.06 -4.43 -23.95
CA ILE A 588 -50.09 -4.29 -25.00
C ILE A 588 -50.67 -5.66 -25.39
N THR A 589 -49.82 -6.68 -25.53
CA THR A 589 -50.26 -8.05 -25.82
C THR A 589 -51.20 -8.56 -24.72
N GLY A 590 -50.84 -8.37 -23.45
CA GLY A 590 -51.64 -8.75 -22.29
C GLY A 590 -52.96 -8.00 -22.16
N GLN A 591 -53.00 -6.70 -22.49
CA GLN A 591 -54.23 -5.90 -22.53
C GLN A 591 -55.22 -6.45 -23.56
N LEU A 592 -54.74 -6.71 -24.78
CA LEU A 592 -55.55 -7.27 -25.88
C LEU A 592 -56.02 -8.71 -25.61
N ASP A 593 -55.22 -9.52 -24.93
CA ASP A 593 -55.60 -10.90 -24.54
C ASP A 593 -56.70 -10.91 -23.46
N ARG A 594 -56.72 -9.92 -22.57
CA ARG A 594 -57.71 -9.83 -21.48
C ARG A 594 -59.01 -9.14 -21.88
N GLY A 595 -59.09 -8.55 -23.08
CA GLY A 595 -60.22 -7.72 -23.49
C GLY A 595 -60.43 -6.50 -22.59
N ARG A 596 -59.38 -6.08 -21.87
CA ARG A 596 -59.38 -4.93 -20.96
C ARG A 596 -58.49 -3.86 -21.59
N SER A 597 -59.02 -3.15 -22.58
CA SER A 597 -58.37 -1.94 -23.06
C SER A 597 -58.71 -0.81 -22.10
N HIS A 598 -57.72 -0.34 -21.33
CA HIS A 598 -57.87 0.92 -20.58
C HIS A 598 -57.69 2.13 -21.51
N ASP A 599 -56.97 1.94 -22.63
CA ASP A 599 -56.68 2.94 -23.64
C ASP A 599 -57.58 2.76 -24.88
N ASP A 600 -57.86 3.86 -25.59
CA ASP A 600 -58.56 3.82 -26.88
C ASP A 600 -57.68 3.13 -27.96
N ALA A 601 -58.31 2.52 -28.95
CA ALA A 601 -57.65 1.78 -30.03
C ALA A 601 -56.64 2.65 -30.80
N ASP A 602 -56.93 3.95 -30.97
CA ASP A 602 -56.03 4.88 -31.65
C ASP A 602 -54.75 5.15 -30.82
N THR A 603 -54.84 5.15 -29.49
CA THR A 603 -53.66 5.24 -28.58
C THR A 603 -52.78 4.00 -28.71
N VAL A 604 -53.37 2.80 -28.72
CA VAL A 604 -52.64 1.55 -28.86
C VAL A 604 -51.94 1.46 -30.23
N VAL A 605 -52.60 1.92 -31.31
CA VAL A 605 -51.99 1.97 -32.65
C VAL A 605 -50.78 2.90 -32.67
N SER A 606 -50.89 4.09 -32.08
CA SER A 606 -49.79 5.06 -31.97
C SER A 606 -48.59 4.48 -31.21
N GLN A 607 -48.83 3.83 -30.07
CA GLN A 607 -47.77 3.14 -29.32
C GLN A 607 -47.09 2.02 -30.14
N LEU A 608 -47.87 1.26 -30.93
CA LEU A 608 -47.32 0.23 -31.82
C LEU A 608 -46.54 0.82 -33.01
N GLU A 609 -46.84 2.05 -33.44
CA GLU A 609 -46.05 2.78 -34.44
C GLU A 609 -44.72 3.27 -33.87
N GLU A 610 -44.74 3.82 -32.67
CA GLU A 610 -43.52 4.19 -31.93
C GLU A 610 -42.60 2.97 -31.75
N LEU A 611 -43.14 1.84 -31.28
CA LEU A 611 -42.38 0.61 -31.09
C LEU A 611 -41.90 -0.02 -32.41
N ALA A 612 -42.61 0.20 -33.52
CA ALA A 612 -42.16 -0.23 -34.84
C ALA A 612 -41.00 0.63 -35.37
N ALA A 613 -40.94 1.90 -34.95
CA ALA A 613 -39.86 2.81 -35.29
C ALA A 613 -38.62 2.64 -34.40
N TRP A 614 -38.72 1.85 -33.32
CA TRP A 614 -37.58 1.56 -32.45
C TRP A 614 -36.44 0.89 -33.23
N GLN A 615 -35.23 1.41 -33.06
CA GLN A 615 -33.99 0.88 -33.63
C GLN A 615 -32.86 0.97 -32.59
N PRO A 616 -31.93 -0.01 -32.56
CA PRO A 616 -30.77 0.07 -31.69
C PRO A 616 -29.83 1.17 -32.13
N ILE A 617 -29.16 1.79 -31.16
CA ILE A 617 -28.39 3.01 -31.39
C ILE A 617 -27.08 2.71 -32.15
N ASP A 618 -26.48 1.52 -31.99
CA ASP A 618 -25.17 1.19 -32.59
C ASP A 618 -24.93 -0.32 -32.86
N GLU A 619 -25.97 -1.17 -32.94
CA GLU A 619 -25.76 -2.62 -33.12
C GLU A 619 -25.81 -3.07 -34.60
N GLU A 620 -24.64 -3.37 -35.18
CA GLU A 620 -24.48 -3.98 -36.51
C GLU A 620 -25.25 -5.32 -36.67
N GLY A 621 -25.69 -5.95 -35.56
CA GLY A 621 -26.40 -7.24 -35.53
C GLY A 621 -27.93 -7.19 -35.60
N TRP A 622 -28.55 -6.00 -35.54
CA TRP A 622 -30.02 -5.89 -35.52
C TRP A 622 -30.69 -6.24 -36.86
N TYR A 623 -29.96 -6.19 -37.97
CA TYR A 623 -30.46 -6.55 -39.30
C TYR A 623 -30.53 -8.09 -39.54
N THR A 624 -30.82 -8.86 -38.49
CA THR A 624 -30.93 -10.32 -38.52
C THR A 624 -32.38 -10.79 -38.33
N SER A 625 -32.59 -12.10 -38.11
CA SER A 625 -33.90 -12.74 -37.89
C SER A 625 -34.73 -12.11 -36.76
N ASP A 626 -34.07 -11.51 -35.77
CA ASP A 626 -34.73 -10.93 -34.59
C ASP A 626 -35.50 -9.66 -34.91
N SER A 627 -34.97 -8.78 -35.77
CA SER A 627 -35.73 -7.62 -36.26
C SER A 627 -36.96 -8.05 -37.04
N TRP A 628 -36.86 -9.09 -37.88
CA TRP A 628 -38.04 -9.60 -38.59
C TRP A 628 -39.12 -10.10 -37.63
N ARG A 629 -38.74 -10.89 -36.62
CA ARG A 629 -39.67 -11.39 -35.58
C ARG A 629 -40.29 -10.27 -34.75
N TRP A 630 -39.54 -9.23 -34.43
CA TRP A 630 -40.02 -8.03 -33.75
C TRP A 630 -41.12 -7.32 -34.57
N HIS A 631 -40.83 -7.02 -35.83
CA HIS A 631 -41.79 -6.36 -36.72
C HIS A 631 -43.01 -7.24 -37.02
N GLU A 632 -42.84 -8.57 -37.09
CA GLU A 632 -43.95 -9.50 -37.24
C GLU A 632 -44.87 -9.48 -36.01
N ALA A 633 -44.31 -9.49 -34.79
CA ALA A 633 -45.09 -9.39 -33.56
C ALA A 633 -45.93 -8.11 -33.52
N ILE A 634 -45.34 -6.96 -33.85
CA ILE A 634 -46.05 -5.67 -33.93
C ILE A 634 -47.16 -5.72 -35.00
N ARG A 635 -46.85 -6.23 -36.20
CA ARG A 635 -47.83 -6.37 -37.29
C ARG A 635 -49.01 -7.27 -36.91
N ASN A 636 -48.75 -8.32 -36.11
CA ASN A 636 -49.80 -9.19 -35.59
C ASN A 636 -50.70 -8.45 -34.60
N LEU A 637 -50.13 -7.66 -33.68
CA LEU A 637 -50.90 -6.87 -32.73
C LEU A 637 -51.72 -5.77 -33.41
N LYS A 638 -51.16 -5.04 -34.39
CA LYS A 638 -51.92 -4.06 -35.18
C LYS A 638 -53.15 -4.68 -35.84
N ARG A 639 -52.99 -5.84 -36.48
CA ARG A 639 -54.10 -6.61 -37.08
C ARG A 639 -55.16 -7.03 -36.06
N ARG A 640 -54.76 -7.32 -34.81
CA ARG A 640 -55.70 -7.67 -33.73
C ARG A 640 -56.50 -6.46 -33.26
N VAL A 641 -55.86 -5.30 -33.08
CA VAL A 641 -56.53 -4.05 -32.71
C VAL A 641 -57.56 -3.65 -33.78
N GLU A 642 -57.20 -3.72 -35.06
CA GLU A 642 -58.13 -3.43 -36.18
C GLU A 642 -59.32 -4.39 -36.25
N ARG A 643 -59.16 -5.65 -35.82
CA ARG A 643 -60.25 -6.62 -35.76
C ARG A 643 -61.19 -6.32 -34.60
N ALA A 644 -60.63 -5.98 -33.42
CA ALA A 644 -61.41 -5.57 -32.26
C ALA A 644 -62.23 -4.30 -32.55
N ARG A 645 -61.63 -3.28 -33.17
CA ARG A 645 -62.30 -2.03 -33.60
C ARG A 645 -63.50 -2.29 -34.53
N ARG A 646 -63.39 -3.27 -35.43
CA ARG A 646 -64.49 -3.65 -36.34
C ARG A 646 -65.64 -4.38 -35.64
N HIS A 647 -65.40 -5.02 -34.50
CA HIS A 647 -66.43 -5.72 -33.74
C HIS A 647 -67.16 -4.81 -32.74
N GLU A 648 -66.60 -3.66 -32.37
CA GLU A 648 -67.27 -2.65 -31.52
C GLU A 648 -68.18 -1.68 -32.29
N ILE A 649 -67.97 -1.56 -33.61
CA ILE A 649 -68.76 -0.70 -34.52
C ILE A 649 -69.95 -1.47 -35.15
N SER A 650 -69.98 -2.80 -35.01
CA SER A 650 -71.09 -3.68 -35.43
C SER A 650 -71.94 -4.08 -34.24
#